data_AF-A0A447N8F3-F1
#
_entry.id   AF-A0A447N8F3-F1
#
_cell.length_a   1.000
_cell.length_b   1.000
_cell.length_c   1.000
_cell.angle_alpha   90.00
_cell.angle_beta   90.00
_cell.angle_gamma   90.00
#
_symmetry.space_group_name_H-M   'P 1'
#
loop_
_entity.id
_entity.type
_entity.pdbx_description
1 polymer ?
#
loop_
_entity_poly.entity_id
_entity_poly.type
_entity_poly.pdbx_seq_one_letter_code
_entity_poly.pdbx_strand_id
1 'polypeptide(L)'
;MWGKTSLACATAIHLTASGKRVLLVSTDPASNVAQVFEQTIGHQITPIAAVNGLAALEVDPSAAAAAYRERIVGPVRGILPDDIVAGIEEQLSGACTTEIAAFDEFTALLTNQQLRDEYDHIVFDTAPTGHTLRMLQLPGAWSGYLDNSQHGASCLGPLAGLEKQRSQYRAAVDALANAELTRMVLVARAQTATLKEVSRTYDELAAIGLTQQYLVINGLLPEQETARDKLAQALYQREQQALQHLPDNLRALPCDRLPLKPFNMVGLAALRGLLDDSSTGSPAEVGDISPVDLPSLSSLIDGFASQGHGLIMLMGKGGVGKTTLAAAIAVELARRGYSVHLSTSDPAAHLTDTLDGSFDGLTVSRIDPQAETERYRQQVIAEQGKNLDEQGRAVLEEDLRSPCTEEIAVFQAFSRIIQEAGKQFVVMDTAPTGHTLLLLDATGAYHREIARLAGEHGQPVLTPMMRLQDSEQTKVLIATLAETTPVLEAAHLQDDLRRAGIEPWGWVINNSLINTPTTSPLLRQRAERERSQIDAVCTHHARRCALVPLQAEEPVGVERLLQLEHNGKINPKEPDMSAQTQAAPAMNLFERYLSVWVALCIAIGILLGQVMPGVFRVIGGLEIARVNLPVGLLIWVMIIPMLLRIDFGALGQVKAHWRGIGVTLFINWLVKPFSMALLGWLFIRYLFAPWLPTDQLDSYIAGLILLAAAPCTAMVFVWSRLTNGDPYFTLSQVALNDAIMIFAFAPIVGLLLGLSSIIVPWATLLTSVVLYIVVPVILAQLWRKALLRKGQAAFDNALTKIGPWSMAALLATLVLLFAFQGEAILQQPLVIALLAVPILIQVLFNSALAYGLNRLVGEKHNIACPSSLIGASNFFELAVAAAISLFGFHSGAALATVVGVLIEVPVMLLVVRVVNRSKGWYERA
;
A
#
# COMPACT_ATOMS: atom_id res chain seq x y z
N MET A 1 6.47 -17.88 -21.92
CA MET A 1 5.25 -18.13 -21.10
C MET A 1 3.98 -18.43 -21.90
N TRP A 2 3.55 -17.61 -22.87
CA TRP A 2 2.28 -17.86 -23.60
C TRP A 2 2.39 -18.78 -24.84
N GLY A 3 3.61 -19.18 -25.20
CA GLY A 3 3.90 -20.06 -26.35
C GLY A 3 4.23 -19.34 -27.66
N LYS A 4 4.64 -18.06 -27.61
CA LYS A 4 4.99 -17.26 -28.80
C LYS A 4 6.07 -17.91 -29.67
N THR A 5 7.24 -18.21 -29.09
CA THR A 5 8.36 -18.83 -29.83
C THR A 5 7.98 -20.20 -30.38
N SER A 6 7.27 -21.01 -29.60
CA SER A 6 6.83 -22.32 -30.07
C SER A 6 5.79 -22.22 -31.19
N LEU A 7 4.88 -21.26 -31.14
CA LEU A 7 3.94 -20.97 -32.23
C LEU A 7 4.70 -20.46 -33.47
N ALA A 8 5.64 -19.54 -33.31
CA ALA A 8 6.48 -19.02 -34.39
C ALA A 8 7.27 -20.15 -35.09
N CYS A 9 7.92 -21.03 -34.31
CA CYS A 9 8.61 -22.20 -34.85
C CYS A 9 7.66 -23.17 -35.55
N ALA A 10 6.48 -23.47 -34.96
CA ALA A 10 5.50 -24.36 -35.58
C ALA A 10 4.93 -23.77 -36.88
N THR A 11 4.63 -22.47 -36.91
CA THR A 11 4.20 -21.74 -38.11
C THR A 11 5.30 -21.77 -39.18
N ALA A 12 6.56 -21.55 -38.81
CA ALA A 12 7.68 -21.61 -39.76
C ALA A 12 7.85 -23.01 -40.36
N ILE A 13 7.71 -24.07 -39.56
CA ILE A 13 7.72 -25.47 -40.04
C ILE A 13 6.53 -25.75 -40.95
N HIS A 14 5.34 -25.25 -40.62
CA HIS A 14 4.14 -25.46 -41.43
C HIS A 14 4.23 -24.75 -42.79
N LEU A 15 4.70 -23.50 -42.80
CA LEU A 15 4.92 -22.73 -44.03
C LEU A 15 5.96 -23.39 -44.93
N THR A 16 7.08 -23.86 -44.37
CA THR A 16 8.10 -24.59 -45.15
C THR A 16 7.59 -25.93 -45.67
N ALA A 17 6.74 -26.63 -44.91
CA ALA A 17 6.06 -27.84 -45.41
C ALA A 17 5.14 -27.57 -46.62
N SER A 18 4.62 -26.34 -46.75
CA SER A 18 3.86 -25.89 -47.93
C SER A 18 4.73 -25.41 -49.11
N GLY A 19 6.05 -25.57 -49.02
CA GLY A 19 7.01 -25.21 -50.07
C GLY A 19 7.48 -23.75 -50.02
N LYS A 20 7.23 -23.03 -48.93
CA LYS A 20 7.69 -21.64 -48.75
C LYS A 20 9.12 -21.58 -48.20
N ARG A 21 9.87 -20.55 -48.59
CA ARG A 21 11.15 -20.18 -47.96
C ARG A 21 10.87 -19.28 -46.76
N VAL A 22 11.33 -19.68 -45.58
CA VAL A 22 11.01 -18.98 -44.34
C VAL A 22 12.26 -18.61 -43.57
N LEU A 23 12.31 -17.36 -43.09
CA LEU A 23 13.30 -16.90 -42.13
C LEU A 23 12.63 -16.73 -40.76
N LEU A 24 13.08 -17.49 -39.76
CA LEU A 24 12.66 -17.34 -38.38
C LEU A 24 13.63 -16.41 -37.64
N VAL A 25 13.13 -15.31 -37.10
CA VAL A 25 13.94 -14.34 -36.35
C VAL A 25 13.52 -14.40 -34.88
N SER A 26 14.49 -14.71 -34.01
CA SER A 26 14.31 -14.57 -32.57
C SER A 26 14.96 -13.29 -32.08
N THR A 27 14.18 -12.46 -31.39
CA THR A 27 14.65 -11.25 -30.71
C THR A 27 14.50 -11.37 -29.19
N ASP A 28 14.19 -12.58 -28.70
CA ASP A 28 14.08 -12.85 -27.26
C ASP A 28 15.49 -12.96 -26.64
N PRO A 29 15.84 -12.15 -25.62
CA PRO A 29 17.13 -12.26 -24.93
C PRO A 29 17.34 -13.62 -24.23
N ALA A 30 16.27 -14.41 -24.04
CA ALA A 30 16.34 -15.80 -23.59
C ALA A 30 15.85 -16.77 -24.68
N SER A 31 16.23 -16.52 -25.94
CA SER A 31 15.89 -17.36 -27.08
C SER A 31 16.12 -18.84 -26.77
N ASN A 32 15.08 -19.63 -27.01
CA ASN A 32 15.15 -21.09 -26.93
C ASN A 32 15.07 -21.73 -28.32
N VAL A 33 15.18 -20.94 -29.40
CA VAL A 33 15.08 -21.44 -30.78
C VAL A 33 16.19 -22.45 -31.06
N ALA A 34 17.42 -22.16 -30.61
CA ALA A 34 18.55 -23.08 -30.73
C ALA A 34 18.30 -24.42 -30.03
N GLN A 35 17.68 -24.39 -28.84
CA GLN A 35 17.32 -25.59 -28.09
C GLN A 35 16.21 -26.38 -28.78
N VAL A 36 15.23 -25.69 -29.37
CA VAL A 36 14.07 -26.30 -30.01
C VAL A 36 14.45 -27.04 -31.30
N PHE A 37 15.42 -26.52 -32.06
CA PHE A 37 15.95 -27.15 -33.27
C PHE A 37 17.21 -28.00 -33.03
N GLU A 38 17.69 -28.08 -31.78
CA GLU A 38 18.93 -28.78 -31.40
C GLU A 38 20.15 -28.35 -32.25
N GLN A 39 20.19 -27.07 -32.62
CA GLN A 39 21.21 -26.50 -33.49
C GLN A 39 21.60 -25.11 -32.96
N THR A 40 22.90 -24.80 -33.00
CA THR A 40 23.38 -23.47 -32.62
C THR A 40 22.93 -22.43 -33.65
N ILE A 41 22.29 -21.37 -33.17
CA ILE A 41 21.83 -20.23 -33.98
C ILE A 41 22.46 -18.97 -33.36
N GLY A 42 22.81 -17.99 -34.19
CA GLY A 42 23.40 -16.75 -33.72
C GLY A 42 23.02 -15.58 -34.63
N HIS A 43 23.82 -14.52 -34.60
CA HIS A 43 23.61 -13.27 -35.34
C HIS A 43 23.76 -13.38 -36.87
N GLN A 44 24.00 -14.58 -37.41
CA GLN A 44 24.05 -14.83 -38.85
C GLN A 44 22.91 -15.73 -39.27
N ILE A 45 22.30 -15.42 -40.41
CA ILE A 45 21.23 -16.24 -40.99
C ILE A 45 21.78 -17.64 -41.26
N THR A 46 21.26 -18.63 -40.53
CA THR A 46 21.75 -19.99 -40.55
C THR A 46 20.64 -20.94 -40.99
N PRO A 47 20.83 -21.76 -42.04
CA PRO A 47 19.85 -22.78 -42.41
C PRO A 47 19.63 -23.80 -41.28
N ILE A 48 18.37 -24.16 -41.03
CA ILE A 48 18.02 -25.19 -40.05
C ILE A 48 18.12 -26.57 -40.71
N ALA A 49 19.11 -27.36 -40.30
CA ALA A 49 19.43 -28.63 -40.95
C ALA A 49 18.26 -29.65 -40.92
N ALA A 50 17.43 -29.59 -39.87
CA ALA A 50 16.29 -30.49 -39.70
C ALA A 50 15.07 -30.13 -40.58
N VAL A 51 15.03 -28.94 -41.19
CA VAL A 51 13.88 -28.43 -41.95
C VAL A 51 14.34 -27.71 -43.21
N ASN A 52 14.20 -28.38 -44.36
CA ASN A 52 14.52 -27.78 -45.66
C ASN A 52 13.67 -26.54 -45.93
N GLY A 53 14.32 -25.45 -46.36
CA GLY A 53 13.67 -24.17 -46.66
C GLY A 53 13.47 -23.24 -45.45
N LEU A 54 13.90 -23.67 -44.25
CA LEU A 54 13.91 -22.84 -43.04
C LEU A 54 15.32 -22.34 -42.75
N ALA A 55 15.45 -21.03 -42.54
CA ALA A 55 16.62 -20.42 -41.93
C ALA A 55 16.22 -19.73 -40.63
N ALA A 56 17.18 -19.56 -39.72
CA ALA A 56 16.97 -18.83 -38.47
C ALA A 56 18.07 -17.79 -38.22
N LEU A 57 17.69 -16.74 -37.51
CA LEU A 57 18.55 -15.66 -37.06
C LEU A 57 18.20 -15.36 -35.59
N GLU A 58 19.21 -15.22 -34.76
CA GLU A 58 19.05 -14.80 -33.37
C GLU A 58 19.71 -13.44 -33.17
N VAL A 59 18.90 -12.46 -32.80
CA VAL A 59 19.34 -11.11 -32.48
C VAL A 59 19.53 -11.04 -30.96
N ASP A 60 20.78 -10.98 -30.51
CA ASP A 60 21.10 -10.75 -29.11
C ASP A 60 20.94 -9.26 -28.78
N PRO A 61 19.91 -8.86 -28.00
CA PRO A 61 19.67 -7.46 -27.67
C PRO A 61 20.84 -6.84 -26.88
N SER A 62 21.53 -7.64 -26.05
CA SER A 62 22.64 -7.18 -25.22
C SER A 62 23.88 -6.90 -26.06
N ALA A 63 24.18 -7.76 -27.02
CA ALA A 63 25.24 -7.55 -27.99
C ALA A 63 24.94 -6.33 -28.89
N ALA A 64 23.70 -6.18 -29.35
CA ALA A 64 23.26 -5.01 -30.12
C ALA A 64 23.44 -3.71 -29.32
N ALA A 65 23.05 -3.70 -28.04
CA ALA A 65 23.25 -2.56 -27.14
C ALA A 65 24.74 -2.22 -26.92
N ALA A 66 25.60 -3.23 -26.78
CA ALA A 66 27.04 -3.04 -26.63
C ALA A 66 27.67 -2.45 -27.90
N ALA A 67 27.29 -2.96 -29.08
CA ALA A 67 27.73 -2.42 -30.36
C ALA A 67 27.23 -0.98 -30.58
N TYR A 68 25.98 -0.71 -30.21
CA TYR A 68 25.38 0.63 -30.26
C TYR A 68 26.16 1.62 -29.39
N ARG A 69 26.50 1.23 -28.16
CA ARG A 69 27.30 2.02 -27.22
C ARG A 69 28.70 2.30 -27.76
N GLU A 70 29.39 1.27 -28.26
CA GLU A 70 30.73 1.44 -28.82
C GLU A 70 30.74 2.36 -30.05
N ARG A 71 29.69 2.32 -30.87
CA ARG A 71 29.52 3.22 -32.03
C ARG A 71 29.46 4.70 -31.62
N ILE A 72 28.89 5.02 -30.45
CA ILE A 72 28.76 6.38 -29.94
C ILE A 72 29.99 6.80 -29.10
N VAL A 73 30.49 5.90 -28.25
CA VAL A 73 31.55 6.19 -27.30
C VAL A 73 32.95 6.07 -27.90
N GLY A 74 33.16 5.08 -28.77
CA GLY A 74 34.45 4.81 -29.40
C GLY A 74 35.10 6.06 -30.02
N PRO A 75 34.36 6.89 -30.79
CA PRO A 75 34.91 8.12 -31.38
C PRO A 75 35.34 9.20 -30.37
N VAL A 76 34.79 9.21 -29.16
CA VAL A 76 35.10 10.23 -28.13
C VAL A 76 36.10 9.74 -27.08
N ARG A 77 36.36 8.43 -27.01
CA ARG A 77 37.32 7.81 -26.10
C ARG A 77 38.74 8.32 -26.38
N GLY A 78 39.39 8.92 -25.38
CA GLY A 78 40.71 9.56 -25.52
C GLY A 78 40.71 10.97 -26.09
N ILE A 79 39.54 11.52 -26.46
CA ILE A 79 39.35 12.94 -26.83
C ILE A 79 38.73 13.72 -25.67
N LEU A 80 37.72 13.13 -25.02
CA LEU A 80 37.09 13.68 -23.83
C LEU A 80 37.73 13.12 -22.54
N PRO A 81 37.65 13.85 -21.42
CA PRO A 81 38.04 13.35 -20.10
C PRO A 81 37.35 12.02 -19.74
N ASP A 82 38.08 11.11 -19.08
CA ASP A 82 37.62 9.74 -18.79
C ASP A 82 36.34 9.71 -17.94
N ASP A 83 36.14 10.70 -17.05
CA ASP A 83 34.93 10.84 -16.23
C ASP A 83 33.70 11.21 -17.06
N ILE A 84 33.87 12.00 -18.13
CA ILE A 84 32.80 12.34 -19.08
C ILE A 84 32.48 11.13 -19.96
N VAL A 85 33.51 10.43 -20.45
CA VAL A 85 33.33 9.22 -21.27
C VAL A 85 32.60 8.14 -20.47
N ALA A 86 32.99 7.92 -19.21
CA ALA A 86 32.31 7.00 -18.30
C ALA A 86 30.83 7.39 -18.08
N GLY A 87 30.55 8.70 -17.94
CA GLY A 87 29.17 9.19 -17.85
C GLY A 87 28.33 8.89 -19.09
N ILE A 88 28.90 9.03 -20.29
CA ILE A 88 28.22 8.73 -21.56
C ILE A 88 28.02 7.21 -21.74
N GLU A 89 29.03 6.40 -21.43
CA GLU A 89 28.92 4.93 -21.44
C GLU A 89 27.79 4.46 -20.54
N GLU A 90 27.68 5.07 -19.36
CA GLU A 90 26.65 4.73 -18.38
C GLU A 90 25.24 5.09 -18.88
N GLN A 91 25.05 6.30 -19.44
CA GLN A 91 23.75 6.71 -20.03
C GLN A 91 23.29 5.78 -21.16
N LEU A 92 24.23 5.18 -21.89
CA LEU A 92 23.95 4.24 -22.99
C LEU A 92 23.87 2.78 -22.53
N SER A 93 24.02 2.51 -21.24
CA SER A 93 23.91 1.15 -20.69
C SER A 93 22.47 0.73 -20.38
N GLY A 94 21.50 1.62 -20.60
CA GLY A 94 20.09 1.47 -20.29
C GLY A 94 19.29 0.45 -21.12
N ALA A 95 18.13 0.02 -20.62
CA ALA A 95 17.17 -0.87 -21.27
C ALA A 95 16.51 -0.15 -22.42
N CYS A 96 16.31 1.16 -22.31
CA CYS A 96 15.95 1.99 -23.45
C CYS A 96 16.98 1.86 -24.58
N THR A 97 18.29 1.82 -24.27
CA THR A 97 19.31 1.56 -25.30
C THR A 97 19.22 0.16 -25.86
N THR A 98 18.99 -0.86 -25.02
CA THR A 98 18.80 -2.25 -25.46
C THR A 98 17.58 -2.40 -26.36
N GLU A 99 16.45 -1.79 -25.99
CA GLU A 99 15.22 -1.78 -26.79
C GLU A 99 15.41 -1.02 -28.10
N ILE A 100 16.06 0.15 -28.07
CA ILE A 100 16.38 0.92 -29.28
C ILE A 100 17.33 0.15 -30.19
N ALA A 101 18.37 -0.49 -29.64
CA ALA A 101 19.32 -1.27 -30.41
C ALA A 101 18.70 -2.54 -31.00
N ALA A 102 17.87 -3.26 -30.23
CA ALA A 102 17.10 -4.39 -30.74
C ALA A 102 16.10 -3.93 -31.82
N PHE A 103 15.51 -2.74 -31.66
CA PHE A 103 14.64 -2.15 -32.66
C PHE A 103 15.40 -1.68 -33.91
N ASP A 104 16.66 -1.25 -33.80
CA ASP A 104 17.52 -0.92 -34.94
C ASP A 104 17.77 -2.16 -35.81
N GLU A 105 18.10 -3.30 -35.18
CA GLU A 105 18.22 -4.59 -35.86
C GLU A 105 16.89 -5.03 -36.50
N PHE A 106 15.79 -4.89 -35.77
CA PHE A 106 14.44 -5.17 -36.30
C PHE A 106 14.09 -4.28 -37.51
N THR A 107 14.45 -2.99 -37.45
CA THR A 107 14.25 -2.01 -38.52
C THR A 107 15.08 -2.37 -39.75
N ALA A 108 16.33 -2.79 -39.56
CA ALA A 108 17.19 -3.26 -40.64
C ALA A 108 16.58 -4.48 -41.35
N LEU A 109 16.01 -5.42 -40.60
CA LEU A 109 15.35 -6.60 -41.16
C LEU A 109 14.06 -6.26 -41.92
N LEU A 110 13.21 -5.38 -41.37
CA LEU A 110 11.95 -4.98 -42.01
C LEU A 110 12.16 -4.17 -43.30
N THR A 111 13.18 -3.33 -43.33
CA THR A 111 13.43 -2.42 -44.47
C THR A 111 14.24 -3.07 -45.59
N ASN A 112 14.91 -4.21 -45.33
CA ASN A 112 15.74 -4.92 -46.30
C ASN A 112 14.88 -5.54 -47.42
N GLN A 113 14.99 -5.00 -48.63
CA GLN A 113 14.30 -5.55 -49.81
C GLN A 113 14.87 -6.90 -50.25
N GLN A 114 16.18 -7.10 -50.16
CA GLN A 114 16.82 -8.35 -50.59
C GLN A 114 16.32 -9.55 -49.78
N LEU A 115 16.14 -9.38 -48.46
CA LEU A 115 15.58 -10.44 -47.61
C LEU A 115 14.12 -10.77 -47.97
N ARG A 116 13.33 -9.77 -48.38
CA ARG A 116 11.95 -9.96 -48.83
C ARG A 116 11.85 -10.67 -50.19
N ASP A 117 12.88 -10.56 -51.02
CA ASP A 117 12.96 -11.30 -52.28
C ASP A 117 13.47 -12.74 -52.07
N GLU A 118 14.35 -12.94 -51.08
CA GLU A 118 14.96 -14.23 -50.75
C GLU A 118 14.04 -15.15 -49.94
N TYR A 119 13.18 -14.60 -49.08
CA TYR A 119 12.26 -15.38 -48.24
C TYR A 119 10.82 -14.98 -48.51
N ASP A 120 9.93 -15.97 -48.63
CA ASP A 120 8.50 -15.72 -48.85
C ASP A 120 7.83 -15.23 -47.56
N HIS A 121 8.36 -15.64 -46.40
CA HIS A 121 7.91 -15.19 -45.09
C HIS A 121 9.09 -14.96 -44.13
N ILE A 122 9.01 -13.88 -43.36
CA ILE A 122 9.89 -13.62 -42.21
C ILE A 122 9.00 -13.67 -40.96
N VAL A 123 9.30 -14.59 -40.05
CA VAL A 123 8.51 -14.83 -38.84
C VAL A 123 9.30 -14.34 -37.64
N PHE A 124 8.77 -13.35 -36.93
CA PHE A 124 9.34 -12.87 -35.68
C PHE A 124 8.63 -13.51 -34.48
N ASP A 125 9.38 -14.01 -33.51
CA ASP A 125 8.80 -14.63 -32.30
C ASP A 125 8.33 -13.61 -31.24
N THR A 126 8.82 -12.38 -31.36
CA THR A 126 8.53 -11.25 -30.48
C THR A 126 8.32 -9.99 -31.33
N ALA A 127 7.50 -9.07 -30.82
CA ALA A 127 7.15 -7.84 -31.51
C ALA A 127 7.53 -6.63 -30.64
N PRO A 128 7.85 -5.48 -31.25
CA PRO A 128 8.12 -4.24 -30.52
C PRO A 128 6.88 -3.76 -29.77
N THR A 129 7.10 -3.10 -28.62
CA THR A 129 5.98 -2.56 -27.83
C THR A 129 5.41 -1.28 -28.44
N GLY A 130 4.15 -0.97 -28.12
CA GLY A 130 3.53 0.28 -28.53
C GLY A 130 4.21 1.53 -27.94
N HIS A 131 4.94 1.40 -26.83
CA HIS A 131 5.72 2.49 -26.25
C HIS A 131 6.93 2.84 -27.12
N THR A 132 7.77 1.85 -27.45
CA THR A 132 8.96 2.03 -28.29
C THR A 132 8.59 2.61 -29.66
N LEU A 133 7.51 2.12 -30.26
CA LEU A 133 6.98 2.60 -31.54
C LEU A 133 6.49 4.06 -31.47
N ARG A 134 5.80 4.46 -30.39
CA ARG A 134 5.35 5.85 -30.18
C ARG A 134 6.52 6.81 -29.99
N MET A 135 7.53 6.44 -29.18
CA MET A 135 8.71 7.29 -28.94
C MET A 135 9.41 7.68 -30.26
N LEU A 136 9.51 6.74 -31.20
CA LEU A 136 10.16 6.97 -32.48
C LEU A 136 9.31 7.80 -33.46
N GLN A 137 7.98 7.85 -33.26
CA GLN A 137 7.08 8.71 -34.03
C GLN A 137 7.02 10.16 -33.50
N LEU A 138 7.40 10.42 -32.25
CA LEU A 138 7.30 11.74 -31.63
C LEU A 138 8.21 12.77 -32.33
N PRO A 139 7.68 13.92 -32.80
CA PRO A 139 8.48 14.97 -33.44
C PRO A 139 9.60 15.51 -32.55
N GLY A 140 9.39 15.54 -31.23
CA GLY A 140 10.34 16.04 -30.24
C GLY A 140 11.57 15.16 -30.02
N ALA A 141 11.49 13.85 -30.34
CA ALA A 141 12.64 12.93 -30.28
C ALA A 141 13.71 13.24 -31.34
N TRP A 142 13.39 14.13 -32.30
CA TRP A 142 14.19 14.47 -33.47
C TRP A 142 14.48 15.97 -33.61
N SER A 143 14.01 16.80 -32.67
CA SER A 143 14.36 18.22 -32.60
C SER A 143 15.57 18.39 -31.69
N GLY A 144 16.54 19.23 -32.06
CA GLY A 144 17.78 19.56 -31.30
C GLY A 144 17.57 20.21 -29.92
N TYR A 145 16.49 19.86 -29.24
CA TYR A 145 16.14 20.24 -27.88
C TYR A 145 17.11 19.64 -26.84
N LEU A 146 17.80 18.55 -27.18
CA LEU A 146 18.78 17.87 -26.31
C LEU A 146 20.09 18.65 -26.10
N ASP A 147 20.33 19.72 -26.86
CA ASP A 147 21.59 20.46 -26.78
C ASP A 147 21.71 21.39 -25.55
N ASN A 148 20.61 21.63 -24.80
CA ASN A 148 20.58 22.67 -23.74
C ASN A 148 20.03 22.26 -22.36
N SER A 149 19.67 21.00 -22.11
CA SER A 149 19.08 20.59 -20.82
C SER A 149 20.12 19.99 -19.86
N GLN A 150 20.62 20.79 -18.90
CA GLN A 150 21.42 20.31 -17.75
C GLN A 150 20.58 19.57 -16.68
N HIS A 151 19.25 19.57 -16.79
CA HIS A 151 18.33 18.93 -15.86
C HIS A 151 17.26 18.18 -16.66
N GLY A 152 17.08 16.87 -16.41
CA GLY A 152 15.88 16.12 -16.82
C GLY A 152 16.02 15.04 -17.90
N ALA A 153 16.91 15.17 -18.88
CA ALA A 153 16.93 14.26 -20.05
C ALA A 153 17.84 13.03 -19.89
N SER A 154 17.54 12.12 -18.95
CA SER A 154 18.44 10.97 -18.70
C SER A 154 18.27 9.78 -19.65
N CYS A 155 17.11 9.58 -20.29
CA CYS A 155 16.84 8.42 -21.14
C CYS A 155 16.87 8.71 -22.65
N LEU A 156 17.14 9.97 -23.04
CA LEU A 156 17.11 10.41 -24.45
C LEU A 156 18.51 10.46 -25.10
N GLY A 157 19.58 10.22 -24.34
CA GLY A 157 20.96 10.11 -24.86
C GLY A 157 21.12 9.15 -26.06
N PRO A 158 20.42 7.99 -26.11
CA PRO A 158 20.46 7.11 -27.27
C PRO A 158 19.89 7.73 -28.55
N LEU A 159 18.98 8.70 -28.51
CA LEU A 159 18.34 9.26 -29.70
C LEU A 159 19.29 10.12 -30.55
N ALA A 160 20.36 10.66 -29.96
CA ALA A 160 21.37 11.45 -30.67
C ALA A 160 22.07 10.68 -31.80
N GLY A 161 22.14 9.33 -31.69
CA GLY A 161 22.68 8.47 -32.74
C GLY A 161 21.72 8.21 -33.91
N LEU A 162 20.42 8.50 -33.74
CA LEU A 162 19.36 8.04 -34.64
C LEU A 162 18.97 9.07 -35.71
N GLU A 163 19.43 10.32 -35.60
CA GLU A 163 19.00 11.43 -36.47
C GLU A 163 19.28 11.15 -37.96
N LYS A 164 20.37 10.42 -38.26
CA LYS A 164 20.72 9.98 -39.63
C LYS A 164 19.87 8.82 -40.18
N GLN A 165 19.14 8.10 -39.32
CA GLN A 165 18.34 6.90 -39.67
C GLN A 165 16.82 7.13 -39.59
N ARG A 166 16.36 8.37 -39.39
CA ARG A 166 14.94 8.72 -39.30
C ARG A 166 14.08 8.17 -40.44
N SER A 167 14.60 8.15 -41.67
CA SER A 167 13.89 7.61 -42.84
C SER A 167 13.73 6.09 -42.76
N GLN A 168 14.71 5.36 -42.23
CA GLN A 168 14.64 3.90 -42.02
C GLN A 168 13.60 3.54 -40.96
N TYR A 169 13.57 4.23 -39.81
CA TYR A 169 12.57 3.97 -38.78
C TYR A 169 11.15 4.25 -39.27
N ARG A 170 10.96 5.37 -39.98
CA ARG A 170 9.66 5.65 -40.61
C ARG A 170 9.27 4.55 -41.60
N ALA A 171 10.21 4.08 -42.43
CA ALA A 171 9.95 2.98 -43.35
C ALA A 171 9.61 1.66 -42.64
N ALA A 172 10.23 1.36 -41.49
CA ALA A 172 9.87 0.19 -40.68
C ALA A 172 8.48 0.32 -40.05
N VAL A 173 8.14 1.48 -39.50
CA VAL A 173 6.78 1.76 -38.98
C VAL A 173 5.74 1.65 -40.11
N ASP A 174 6.03 2.23 -41.28
CA ASP A 174 5.17 2.13 -42.47
C ASP A 174 5.01 0.68 -42.94
N ALA A 175 6.08 -0.13 -42.87
CA ALA A 175 6.03 -1.55 -43.18
C ALA A 175 5.19 -2.34 -42.15
N LEU A 176 5.30 -2.03 -40.86
CA LEU A 176 4.49 -2.62 -39.80
C LEU A 176 2.99 -2.28 -39.95
N ALA A 177 2.68 -1.03 -40.29
CA ALA A 177 1.31 -0.57 -40.52
C ALA A 177 0.71 -1.05 -41.84
N ASN A 178 1.53 -1.53 -42.78
CA ASN A 178 1.06 -2.04 -44.06
C ASN A 178 0.48 -3.46 -43.93
N ALA A 179 -0.84 -3.54 -44.04
CA ALA A 179 -1.63 -4.77 -44.03
C ALA A 179 -1.21 -5.84 -45.06
N GLU A 180 -0.59 -5.46 -46.16
CA GLU A 180 -0.10 -6.39 -47.19
C GLU A 180 1.26 -7.00 -46.83
N LEU A 181 2.05 -6.32 -46.00
CA LEU A 181 3.40 -6.74 -45.63
C LEU A 181 3.46 -7.40 -44.25
N THR A 182 2.64 -6.93 -43.30
CA THR A 182 2.75 -7.30 -41.90
C THR A 182 1.43 -7.85 -41.37
N ARG A 183 1.52 -9.01 -40.72
CA ARG A 183 0.44 -9.60 -39.91
C ARG A 183 0.90 -9.68 -38.46
N MET A 184 0.08 -9.15 -37.55
CA MET A 184 0.34 -9.24 -36.12
C MET A 184 -0.47 -10.37 -35.48
N VAL A 185 0.17 -11.24 -34.70
CA VAL A 185 -0.49 -12.37 -34.01
C VAL A 185 -0.37 -12.17 -32.50
N LEU A 186 -1.49 -11.86 -31.87
CA LEU A 186 -1.63 -11.74 -30.43
C LEU A 186 -1.82 -13.13 -29.83
N VAL A 187 -0.87 -13.58 -29.00
CA VAL A 187 -0.93 -14.90 -28.34
C VAL A 187 -1.39 -14.72 -26.90
N ALA A 188 -2.46 -15.43 -26.52
CA ALA A 188 -3.07 -15.36 -25.20
C ALA A 188 -3.27 -16.75 -24.59
N ARG A 189 -3.43 -16.81 -23.27
CA ARG A 189 -4.06 -17.94 -22.56
C ARG A 189 -5.50 -17.55 -22.22
N ALA A 190 -6.41 -18.51 -22.08
CA ALA A 190 -7.79 -18.26 -21.65
C ALA A 190 -7.88 -17.92 -20.15
N GLN A 191 -7.36 -16.75 -19.79
CA GLN A 191 -7.33 -16.22 -18.43
C GLN A 191 -7.67 -14.73 -18.50
N THR A 192 -8.52 -14.26 -17.59
CA THR A 192 -9.03 -12.87 -17.60
C THR A 192 -7.90 -11.83 -17.59
N ALA A 193 -6.88 -12.00 -16.76
CA ALA A 193 -5.74 -11.07 -16.69
C ALA A 193 -4.97 -11.02 -18.02
N THR A 194 -4.67 -12.19 -18.60
CA THR A 194 -3.97 -12.30 -19.88
C THR A 194 -4.78 -11.69 -21.03
N LEU A 195 -6.10 -11.91 -21.06
CA LEU A 195 -6.99 -11.33 -22.07
C LEU A 195 -7.10 -9.80 -21.95
N LYS A 196 -7.10 -9.25 -20.73
CA LYS A 196 -7.06 -7.78 -20.51
C LYS A 196 -5.76 -7.17 -21.02
N GLU A 197 -4.62 -7.81 -20.77
CA GLU A 197 -3.31 -7.34 -21.25
C GLU A 197 -3.22 -7.38 -22.78
N VAL A 198 -3.72 -8.44 -23.39
CA VAL A 198 -3.78 -8.57 -24.85
C VAL A 198 -4.76 -7.54 -25.45
N SER A 199 -5.88 -7.25 -24.78
CA SER A 199 -6.81 -6.18 -25.17
C SER A 199 -6.13 -4.82 -25.17
N ARG A 200 -5.37 -4.49 -24.11
CA ARG A 200 -4.59 -3.24 -24.05
C ARG A 200 -3.55 -3.18 -25.17
N THR A 201 -2.82 -4.27 -25.39
CA THR A 201 -1.81 -4.38 -26.46
C THR A 201 -2.44 -4.16 -27.83
N TYR A 202 -3.62 -4.74 -28.07
CA TYR A 202 -4.38 -4.53 -29.30
C TYR A 202 -4.67 -3.05 -29.54
N ASP A 203 -5.22 -2.35 -28.55
CA ASP A 203 -5.59 -0.93 -28.66
C ASP A 203 -4.33 -0.06 -28.92
N GLU A 204 -3.22 -0.33 -28.23
CA GLU A 204 -1.97 0.40 -28.41
C GLU A 204 -1.38 0.21 -29.81
N LEU A 205 -1.35 -1.02 -30.33
CA LEU A 205 -0.83 -1.30 -31.68
C LEU A 205 -1.77 -0.80 -32.78
N ALA A 206 -3.09 -0.89 -32.56
CA ALA A 206 -4.08 -0.37 -33.50
C ALA A 206 -3.98 1.15 -33.64
N ALA A 207 -3.75 1.88 -32.53
CA ALA A 207 -3.54 3.33 -32.54
C ALA A 207 -2.29 3.76 -33.35
N ILE A 208 -1.32 2.87 -33.52
CA ILE A 208 -0.07 3.09 -34.27
C ILE A 208 -0.25 2.76 -35.77
N GLY A 209 -1.37 2.13 -36.14
CA GLY A 209 -1.70 1.76 -37.52
C GLY A 209 -1.61 0.26 -37.82
N LEU A 210 -1.26 -0.58 -36.84
CA LEU A 210 -1.23 -2.04 -37.03
C LEU A 210 -2.66 -2.60 -36.89
N THR A 211 -3.44 -2.49 -37.96
CA THR A 211 -4.87 -2.89 -37.93
C THR A 211 -5.11 -4.35 -38.30
N GLN A 212 -4.15 -5.05 -38.93
CA GLN A 212 -4.24 -6.48 -39.28
C GLN A 212 -3.74 -7.37 -38.14
N GLN A 213 -4.57 -7.50 -37.11
CA GLN A 213 -4.26 -8.30 -35.93
C GLN A 213 -5.09 -9.59 -35.89
N TYR A 214 -4.50 -10.67 -35.37
CA TYR A 214 -5.11 -11.99 -35.19
C TYR A 214 -4.94 -12.41 -33.72
N LEU A 215 -5.86 -13.22 -33.21
CA LEU A 215 -5.80 -13.74 -31.85
C LEU A 215 -5.57 -15.25 -31.87
N VAL A 216 -4.61 -15.73 -31.09
CA VAL A 216 -4.41 -17.17 -30.86
C VAL A 216 -4.52 -17.43 -29.37
N ILE A 217 -5.55 -18.18 -28.98
CA ILE A 217 -5.73 -18.63 -27.59
C ILE A 217 -5.08 -20.01 -27.46
N ASN A 218 -3.92 -20.03 -26.82
CA ASN A 218 -3.06 -21.21 -26.75
C ASN A 218 -3.33 -22.07 -25.51
N GLY A 219 -3.24 -23.37 -25.70
CA GLY A 219 -3.29 -24.44 -24.70
C GLY A 219 -4.52 -24.47 -23.81
N LEU A 220 -5.69 -24.47 -24.45
CA LEU A 220 -6.99 -24.72 -23.83
C LEU A 220 -7.11 -26.17 -23.35
N LEU A 221 -7.67 -26.37 -22.17
CA LEU A 221 -7.95 -27.70 -21.65
C LEU A 221 -9.05 -28.38 -22.50
N PRO A 222 -8.81 -29.57 -23.07
CA PRO A 222 -9.86 -30.29 -23.80
C PRO A 222 -11.00 -30.73 -22.87
N GLU A 223 -12.25 -30.61 -23.32
CA GLU A 223 -13.44 -31.00 -22.53
C GLU A 223 -13.42 -32.48 -22.10
N GLN A 224 -12.78 -33.35 -22.89
CA GLN A 224 -12.65 -34.78 -22.59
C GLN A 224 -11.92 -35.05 -21.26
N GLU A 225 -11.05 -34.15 -20.82
CA GLU A 225 -10.29 -34.29 -19.57
C GLU A 225 -11.15 -34.01 -18.32
N THR A 226 -12.34 -33.41 -18.45
CA THR A 226 -13.17 -33.01 -17.29
C THR A 226 -13.99 -34.17 -16.72
N ALA A 227 -14.11 -35.29 -17.43
CA ALA A 227 -15.13 -36.32 -17.14
C ALA A 227 -14.98 -37.01 -15.77
N ARG A 228 -13.77 -37.02 -15.17
CA ARG A 228 -13.50 -37.70 -13.89
C ARG A 228 -12.55 -36.94 -12.96
N ASP A 229 -12.23 -35.69 -13.26
CA ASP A 229 -11.25 -34.90 -12.51
C ASP A 229 -11.81 -33.53 -12.13
N LYS A 230 -11.87 -33.26 -10.82
CA LYS A 230 -12.42 -32.00 -10.29
C LYS A 230 -11.56 -30.78 -10.65
N LEU A 231 -10.23 -30.94 -10.65
CA LEU A 231 -9.31 -29.88 -11.03
C LEU A 231 -9.47 -29.53 -12.51
N ALA A 232 -9.45 -30.53 -13.41
CA ALA A 232 -9.68 -30.33 -14.83
C ALA A 232 -11.04 -29.66 -15.10
N GLN A 233 -12.10 -30.09 -14.40
CA GLN A 233 -13.41 -29.45 -14.52
C GLN A 233 -13.37 -27.96 -14.12
N ALA A 234 -12.72 -27.63 -13.00
CA ALA A 234 -12.61 -26.25 -12.55
C ALA A 234 -11.77 -25.38 -13.50
N LEU A 235 -10.63 -25.90 -13.99
CA LEU A 235 -9.78 -25.23 -14.97
C LEU A 235 -10.52 -24.98 -16.28
N TYR A 236 -11.23 -25.99 -16.80
CA TYR A 236 -12.04 -25.87 -18.01
C TYR A 236 -13.12 -24.81 -17.84
N GLN A 237 -13.87 -24.83 -16.73
CA GLN A 237 -14.92 -23.84 -16.46
C GLN A 237 -14.35 -22.42 -16.40
N ARG A 238 -13.18 -22.23 -15.76
CA ARG A 238 -12.50 -20.93 -15.69
C ARG A 238 -12.09 -20.43 -17.08
N GLU A 239 -11.55 -21.31 -17.92
CA GLU A 239 -11.23 -20.97 -19.31
C GLU A 239 -12.48 -20.60 -20.10
N GLN A 240 -13.58 -21.37 -19.98
CA GLN A 240 -14.85 -21.04 -20.63
C GLN A 240 -15.43 -19.70 -20.16
N GLN A 241 -15.36 -19.41 -18.86
CA GLN A 241 -15.82 -18.13 -18.32
C GLN A 241 -15.00 -16.96 -18.87
N ALA A 242 -13.67 -17.08 -18.95
CA ALA A 242 -12.81 -16.07 -19.54
C ALA A 242 -13.09 -15.87 -21.03
N LEU A 243 -13.37 -16.95 -21.76
CA LEU A 243 -13.76 -16.90 -23.18
C LEU A 243 -15.14 -16.28 -23.41
N GLN A 244 -16.10 -16.53 -22.52
CA GLN A 244 -17.43 -15.91 -22.58
C GLN A 244 -17.36 -14.39 -22.35
N HIS A 245 -16.45 -13.95 -21.48
CA HIS A 245 -16.22 -12.54 -21.15
C HIS A 245 -15.04 -11.93 -21.91
N LEU A 246 -14.78 -12.40 -23.14
CA LEU A 246 -13.73 -11.84 -23.98
C LEU A 246 -13.96 -10.33 -24.18
N PRO A 247 -12.94 -9.46 -24.05
CA PRO A 247 -13.07 -8.04 -24.35
C PRO A 247 -13.62 -7.78 -25.76
N ASP A 248 -14.44 -6.73 -25.93
CA ASP A 248 -15.18 -6.49 -27.17
C ASP A 248 -14.26 -6.26 -28.39
N ASN A 249 -13.12 -5.59 -28.17
CA ASN A 249 -12.10 -5.38 -29.20
C ASN A 249 -11.45 -6.70 -29.67
N LEU A 250 -11.24 -7.65 -28.77
CA LEU A 250 -10.70 -8.97 -29.11
C LEU A 250 -11.75 -9.89 -29.76
N ARG A 251 -13.04 -9.74 -29.44
CA ARG A 251 -14.12 -10.55 -30.08
C ARG A 251 -14.24 -10.29 -31.58
N ALA A 252 -13.84 -9.11 -32.03
CA ALA A 252 -13.87 -8.74 -33.44
C ALA A 252 -12.74 -9.39 -34.26
N LEU A 253 -11.70 -9.95 -33.60
CA LEU A 253 -10.55 -10.52 -34.27
C LEU A 253 -10.80 -11.95 -34.76
N PRO A 254 -10.18 -12.35 -35.89
CA PRO A 254 -10.06 -13.76 -36.23
C PRO A 254 -9.31 -14.47 -35.11
N CYS A 255 -9.92 -15.51 -34.53
CA CYS A 255 -9.43 -16.18 -33.34
C CYS A 255 -9.25 -17.68 -33.56
N ASP A 256 -8.02 -18.15 -33.46
CA ASP A 256 -7.69 -19.58 -33.42
C ASP A 256 -7.53 -20.06 -31.97
N ARG A 257 -7.84 -21.33 -31.73
CA ARG A 257 -7.86 -21.95 -30.40
C ARG A 257 -7.05 -23.24 -30.44
N LEU A 258 -5.92 -23.26 -29.73
CA LEU A 258 -5.04 -24.43 -29.70
C LEU A 258 -5.26 -25.21 -28.39
N PRO A 259 -5.43 -26.54 -28.45
CA PRO A 259 -5.58 -27.36 -27.25
C PRO A 259 -4.26 -27.50 -26.49
N LEU A 260 -4.34 -27.74 -25.18
CA LEU A 260 -3.21 -28.04 -24.32
C LEU A 260 -2.61 -29.38 -24.76
N LYS A 261 -1.31 -29.38 -25.08
CA LYS A 261 -0.59 -30.58 -25.50
C LYS A 261 0.07 -31.27 -24.30
N PRO A 262 0.18 -32.61 -24.30
CA PRO A 262 0.78 -33.37 -23.20
C PRO A 262 2.30 -33.24 -23.09
N PHE A 263 2.96 -32.84 -24.18
CA PHE A 263 4.41 -32.69 -24.25
C PHE A 263 4.83 -31.22 -24.13
N ASN A 264 6.07 -31.00 -23.66
CA ASN A 264 6.70 -29.69 -23.79
C ASN A 264 7.08 -29.45 -25.26
N MET A 265 7.09 -28.18 -25.67
CA MET A 265 7.30 -27.76 -27.06
C MET A 265 8.79 -27.76 -27.44
N VAL A 266 9.50 -28.85 -27.10
CA VAL A 266 10.93 -29.03 -27.38
C VAL A 266 11.09 -30.13 -28.42
N GLY A 267 11.84 -29.83 -29.48
CA GLY A 267 12.08 -30.75 -30.58
C GLY A 267 11.05 -30.67 -31.72
N LEU A 268 11.47 -31.11 -32.90
CA LEU A 268 10.73 -30.96 -34.14
C LEU A 268 9.36 -31.66 -34.16
N ALA A 269 9.29 -32.85 -33.56
CA ALA A 269 8.07 -33.65 -33.52
C ALA A 269 6.96 -32.98 -32.69
N ALA A 270 7.34 -32.37 -31.57
CA ALA A 270 6.41 -31.63 -30.71
C ALA A 270 5.85 -30.38 -31.41
N LEU A 271 6.69 -29.65 -32.15
CA LEU A 271 6.25 -28.47 -32.90
C LEU A 271 5.30 -28.81 -34.05
N ARG A 272 5.57 -29.89 -34.80
CA ARG A 272 4.65 -30.37 -35.85
C ARG A 272 3.29 -30.73 -35.25
N GLY A 273 3.31 -31.44 -34.13
CA GLY A 273 2.10 -31.82 -33.38
C GLY A 273 1.33 -30.64 -32.75
N LEU A 274 1.88 -29.41 -32.73
CA LEU A 274 1.19 -28.25 -32.17
C LEU A 274 -0.03 -27.85 -33.01
N LEU A 275 0.14 -27.81 -34.33
CA LEU A 275 -0.88 -27.38 -35.30
C LEU A 275 -1.69 -28.55 -35.87
N ASP A 276 -1.33 -29.79 -35.55
CA ASP A 276 -2.09 -30.98 -35.94
C ASP A 276 -3.25 -31.24 -34.97
N ASP A 277 -4.48 -31.12 -35.47
CA ASP A 277 -5.72 -31.44 -34.75
C ASP A 277 -5.86 -32.94 -34.41
N SER A 278 -5.18 -33.81 -35.16
CA SER A 278 -5.24 -35.27 -35.03
C SER A 278 -4.32 -35.84 -33.94
N SER A 279 -3.46 -35.01 -33.34
CA SER A 279 -2.45 -35.43 -32.36
C SER A 279 -2.97 -35.40 -30.91
N THR A 280 -4.18 -35.92 -30.66
CA THR A 280 -4.52 -36.46 -29.34
C THR A 280 -3.84 -37.82 -29.24
N GLY A 281 -2.54 -37.83 -28.96
CA GLY A 281 -1.80 -39.08 -28.76
C GLY A 281 -2.51 -39.93 -27.69
N SER A 282 -2.60 -41.25 -27.93
CA SER A 282 -3.09 -42.19 -26.91
C SER A 282 -2.43 -41.88 -25.57
N PRO A 283 -3.18 -41.84 -24.46
CA PRO A 283 -2.59 -41.62 -23.15
C PRO A 283 -1.57 -42.74 -22.90
N ALA A 284 -0.29 -42.41 -22.97
CA ALA A 284 0.73 -43.26 -22.38
C ALA A 284 0.33 -43.44 -20.91
N GLU A 285 0.29 -44.69 -20.43
CA GLU A 285 0.05 -44.99 -19.02
C GLU A 285 1.08 -44.24 -18.18
N VAL A 286 0.66 -43.12 -17.59
CA VAL A 286 1.50 -42.42 -16.62
C VAL A 286 1.42 -43.22 -15.33
N GLY A 287 2.56 -43.71 -14.88
CA GLY A 287 2.70 -44.31 -13.55
C GLY A 287 2.32 -43.32 -12.44
N ASP A 288 2.35 -43.78 -11.19
CA ASP A 288 2.07 -42.88 -10.07
C ASP A 288 3.09 -41.76 -9.98
N ILE A 289 2.59 -40.52 -10.11
CA ILE A 289 3.39 -39.31 -9.90
C ILE A 289 3.80 -39.26 -8.44
N SER A 290 5.11 -39.28 -8.22
CA SER A 290 5.65 -39.09 -6.87
C SER A 290 5.62 -37.59 -6.54
N PRO A 291 5.00 -37.18 -5.41
CA PRO A 291 5.04 -35.79 -4.99
C PRO A 291 6.48 -35.34 -4.73
N VAL A 292 6.77 -34.06 -4.91
CA VAL A 292 8.08 -33.47 -4.60
C VAL A 292 8.03 -32.91 -3.18
N ASP A 293 8.98 -33.33 -2.35
CA ASP A 293 9.14 -32.82 -0.99
C ASP A 293 9.91 -31.50 -1.02
N LEU A 294 9.16 -30.40 -1.17
CA LEU A 294 9.69 -29.04 -1.14
C LEU A 294 9.00 -28.20 -0.05
N PRO A 295 9.71 -27.23 0.55
CA PRO A 295 9.12 -26.28 1.48
C PRO A 295 7.89 -25.59 0.89
N SER A 296 6.90 -25.33 1.72
CA SER A 296 5.74 -24.53 1.32
C SER A 296 6.07 -23.03 1.40
N LEU A 297 5.19 -22.18 0.86
CA LEU A 297 5.34 -20.73 0.96
C LEU A 297 5.40 -20.27 2.44
N SER A 298 4.62 -20.89 3.33
CA SER A 298 4.66 -20.61 4.78
C SER A 298 6.06 -20.83 5.38
N SER A 299 6.77 -21.89 4.95
CA SER A 299 8.14 -22.17 5.41
C SER A 299 9.16 -21.12 4.94
N LEU A 300 8.98 -20.53 3.76
CA LEU A 300 9.78 -19.36 3.36
C LEU A 300 9.48 -18.16 4.26
N ILE A 301 8.20 -17.92 4.57
CA ILE A 301 7.78 -16.80 5.42
C ILE A 301 8.38 -16.92 6.83
N ASP A 302 8.44 -18.12 7.40
CA ASP A 302 9.10 -18.39 8.69
C ASP A 302 10.55 -17.88 8.72
N GLY A 303 11.26 -17.98 7.59
CA GLY A 303 12.66 -17.60 7.46
C GLY A 303 12.96 -16.11 7.60
N PHE A 304 11.95 -15.23 7.43
CA PHE A 304 12.10 -13.78 7.61
C PHE A 304 11.09 -13.16 8.58
N ALA A 305 9.97 -13.84 8.91
CA ALA A 305 8.97 -13.33 9.84
C ALA A 305 9.55 -12.99 11.22
N SER A 306 10.54 -13.77 11.69
CA SER A 306 11.19 -13.57 12.99
C SER A 306 11.91 -12.21 13.14
N GLN A 307 12.24 -11.53 12.04
CA GLN A 307 12.84 -10.19 12.05
C GLN A 307 11.84 -9.10 12.48
N GLY A 308 10.53 -9.37 12.37
CA GLY A 308 9.44 -8.47 12.79
C GLY A 308 9.18 -7.25 11.91
N HIS A 309 10.10 -6.92 11.00
CA HIS A 309 9.99 -5.87 9.98
C HIS A 309 10.95 -6.18 8.83
N GLY A 310 10.77 -5.51 7.69
CA GLY A 310 11.63 -5.67 6.53
C GLY A 310 10.89 -5.46 5.22
N LEU A 311 11.66 -5.24 4.16
CA LEU A 311 11.16 -5.09 2.80
C LEU A 311 11.12 -6.46 2.12
N ILE A 312 9.97 -6.86 1.60
CA ILE A 312 9.77 -8.10 0.85
C ILE A 312 9.34 -7.73 -0.55
N MET A 313 10.14 -8.10 -1.55
CA MET A 313 9.89 -7.72 -2.93
C MET A 313 9.70 -8.96 -3.78
N LEU A 314 8.53 -9.09 -4.40
CA LEU A 314 8.29 -10.12 -5.38
C LEU A 314 8.68 -9.62 -6.76
N MET A 315 9.47 -10.43 -7.46
CA MET A 315 9.98 -10.12 -8.79
C MET A 315 9.75 -11.31 -9.72
N GLY A 316 9.64 -11.06 -11.02
CA GLY A 316 9.32 -12.07 -12.02
C GLY A 316 8.54 -11.49 -13.19
N LYS A 317 8.42 -12.26 -14.27
CA LYS A 317 7.72 -11.81 -15.48
C LYS A 317 6.21 -11.65 -15.26
N GLY A 318 5.52 -11.00 -16.19
CA GLY A 318 4.06 -10.86 -16.14
C GLY A 318 3.38 -12.24 -16.18
N GLY A 319 2.34 -12.44 -15.36
CA GLY A 319 1.54 -13.68 -15.38
C GLY A 319 2.04 -14.83 -14.47
N VAL A 320 3.20 -14.73 -13.82
CA VAL A 320 3.68 -15.76 -12.85
C VAL A 320 2.90 -15.77 -11.52
N GLY A 321 2.06 -14.76 -11.27
CA GLY A 321 1.28 -14.63 -10.02
C GLY A 321 1.96 -13.83 -8.91
N LYS A 322 2.83 -12.86 -9.23
CA LYS A 322 3.48 -11.98 -8.23
C LYS A 322 2.48 -11.34 -7.27
N THR A 323 1.45 -10.69 -7.79
CA THR A 323 0.40 -10.01 -7.01
C THR A 323 -0.29 -10.97 -6.05
N THR A 324 -0.60 -12.19 -6.52
CA THR A 324 -1.20 -13.25 -5.70
C THR A 324 -0.28 -13.72 -4.58
N LEU A 325 1.00 -13.98 -4.89
CA LEU A 325 1.98 -14.40 -3.90
C LEU A 325 2.30 -13.29 -2.89
N ALA A 326 2.36 -12.04 -3.34
CA ALA A 326 2.55 -10.86 -2.49
C ALA A 326 1.38 -10.71 -1.51
N ALA A 327 0.15 -10.85 -2.01
CA ALA A 327 -1.04 -10.85 -1.19
C ALA A 327 -1.06 -12.01 -0.17
N ALA A 328 -0.70 -13.23 -0.58
CA ALA A 328 -0.62 -14.37 0.33
C ALA A 328 0.42 -14.14 1.45
N ILE A 329 1.64 -13.69 1.10
CA ILE A 329 2.68 -13.36 2.09
C ILE A 329 2.19 -12.27 3.04
N ALA A 330 1.55 -11.22 2.52
CA ALA A 330 1.05 -10.12 3.35
C ALA A 330 -0.07 -10.56 4.30
N VAL A 331 -1.00 -11.39 3.83
CA VAL A 331 -2.07 -11.98 4.62
C VAL A 331 -1.52 -12.87 5.73
N GLU A 332 -0.54 -13.73 5.45
CA GLU A 332 0.05 -14.60 6.47
C GLU A 332 0.82 -13.83 7.54
N LEU A 333 1.60 -12.83 7.14
CA LEU A 333 2.31 -11.96 8.08
C LEU A 333 1.31 -11.19 8.97
N ALA A 334 0.24 -10.67 8.39
CA ALA A 334 -0.82 -9.99 9.15
C ALA A 334 -1.55 -10.96 10.09
N ARG A 335 -1.86 -12.19 9.64
CA ARG A 335 -2.48 -13.25 10.45
C ARG A 335 -1.61 -13.64 11.65
N ARG A 336 -0.28 -13.59 11.49
CA ARG A 336 0.70 -13.79 12.57
C ARG A 336 0.83 -12.61 13.53
N GLY A 337 0.12 -11.51 13.29
CA GLY A 337 0.05 -10.33 14.14
C GLY A 337 1.12 -9.27 13.84
N TYR A 338 1.78 -9.35 12.69
CA TYR A 338 2.72 -8.31 12.26
C TYR A 338 2.00 -7.14 11.58
N SER A 339 2.57 -5.93 11.69
CA SER A 339 2.16 -4.79 10.86
C SER A 339 2.71 -4.98 9.45
N VAL A 340 1.84 -4.91 8.45
CA VAL A 340 2.16 -5.18 7.06
C VAL A 340 1.59 -4.08 6.18
N HIS A 341 2.41 -3.59 5.24
CA HIS A 341 1.99 -2.71 4.17
C HIS A 341 2.22 -3.42 2.83
N LEU A 342 1.13 -3.82 2.17
CA LEU A 342 1.14 -4.36 0.82
C LEU A 342 1.04 -3.22 -0.20
N SER A 343 2.02 -3.10 -1.09
CA SER A 343 2.01 -2.16 -2.20
C SER A 343 1.91 -2.91 -3.53
N THR A 344 0.94 -2.55 -4.36
CA THR A 344 0.79 -3.06 -5.73
C THR A 344 0.90 -1.93 -6.75
N SER A 345 1.49 -2.22 -7.91
CA SER A 345 1.46 -1.32 -9.08
C SER A 345 0.61 -1.91 -10.22
N ASP A 346 0.00 -3.08 -10.01
CA ASP A 346 -0.76 -3.78 -11.03
C ASP A 346 -2.16 -3.13 -11.20
N PRO A 347 -2.53 -2.69 -12.42
CA PRO A 347 -3.87 -2.18 -12.68
C PRO A 347 -5.00 -3.21 -12.56
N ALA A 348 -4.69 -4.51 -12.51
CA ALA A 348 -5.65 -5.60 -12.33
C ALA A 348 -6.04 -5.86 -10.86
N ALA A 349 -6.04 -4.82 -10.01
CA ALA A 349 -6.16 -4.82 -8.55
C ALA A 349 -7.46 -5.39 -7.92
N HIS A 350 -8.27 -6.17 -8.63
CA HIS A 350 -9.46 -6.81 -8.05
C HIS A 350 -9.15 -7.72 -6.86
N LEU A 351 -7.92 -8.26 -6.77
CA LEU A 351 -7.48 -9.10 -5.66
C LEU A 351 -7.21 -8.27 -4.38
N THR A 352 -6.48 -7.18 -4.53
CA THR A 352 -6.03 -6.30 -3.43
C THR A 352 -7.14 -5.42 -2.88
N ASP A 353 -8.09 -5.00 -3.73
CA ASP A 353 -9.26 -4.21 -3.31
C ASP A 353 -10.17 -4.98 -2.32
N THR A 354 -10.15 -6.33 -2.37
CA THR A 354 -10.89 -7.18 -1.42
C THR A 354 -10.16 -7.41 -0.10
N LEU A 355 -8.89 -7.03 -0.01
CA LEU A 355 -8.02 -7.26 1.16
C LEU A 355 -7.91 -6.03 2.07
N ASP A 356 -8.21 -4.83 1.57
CA ASP A 356 -8.14 -3.61 2.39
C ASP A 356 -9.16 -3.66 3.53
N GLY A 357 -8.67 -3.56 4.78
CA GLY A 357 -9.49 -3.70 5.99
C GLY A 357 -9.92 -5.13 6.34
N SER A 358 -9.38 -6.16 5.67
CA SER A 358 -9.71 -7.57 5.98
C SER A 358 -8.94 -8.14 7.19
N PHE A 359 -7.79 -7.55 7.56
CA PHE A 359 -7.02 -7.85 8.77
C PHE A 359 -6.61 -6.58 9.51
N ASP A 360 -6.67 -6.62 10.85
CA ASP A 360 -6.04 -5.59 11.69
C ASP A 360 -4.51 -5.65 11.47
N GLY A 361 -3.92 -4.55 11.03
CA GLY A 361 -2.47 -4.44 10.78
C GLY A 361 -2.04 -4.67 9.33
N LEU A 362 -2.94 -5.00 8.40
CA LEU A 362 -2.66 -4.99 6.96
C LEU A 362 -3.15 -3.68 6.33
N THR A 363 -2.23 -2.93 5.75
CA THR A 363 -2.54 -1.75 4.92
C THR A 363 -2.24 -2.07 3.47
N VAL A 364 -3.13 -1.67 2.56
CA VAL A 364 -2.94 -1.87 1.13
C VAL A 364 -2.81 -0.51 0.46
N SER A 365 -1.74 -0.29 -0.29
CA SER A 365 -1.59 0.87 -1.16
C SER A 365 -1.39 0.46 -2.60
N ARG A 366 -1.74 1.39 -3.48
CA ARG A 366 -1.53 1.25 -4.91
C ARG A 366 -0.68 2.41 -5.40
N ILE A 367 0.41 2.09 -6.09
CA ILE A 367 1.17 3.08 -6.83
C ILE A 367 0.51 3.16 -8.21
N ASP A 368 -0.24 4.22 -8.45
CA ASP A 368 -0.76 4.55 -9.78
C ASP A 368 0.26 5.45 -10.50
N PRO A 369 0.90 4.96 -11.58
CA PRO A 369 1.89 5.75 -12.31
C PRO A 369 1.35 7.09 -12.80
N GLN A 370 0.10 7.16 -13.27
CA GLN A 370 -0.46 8.39 -13.81
C GLN A 370 -0.71 9.42 -12.70
N ALA A 371 -1.27 8.96 -11.58
CA ALA A 371 -1.54 9.84 -10.43
C ALA A 371 -0.24 10.36 -9.80
N GLU A 372 0.78 9.51 -9.67
CA GLU A 372 2.07 9.92 -9.13
C GLU A 372 2.85 10.83 -10.09
N THR A 373 2.76 10.59 -11.40
CA THR A 373 3.35 11.48 -12.43
C THR A 373 2.74 12.86 -12.38
N GLU A 374 1.40 12.98 -12.32
CA GLU A 374 0.75 14.28 -12.25
C GLU A 374 1.06 14.99 -10.93
N ARG A 375 1.18 14.24 -9.82
CA ARG A 375 1.61 14.78 -8.52
C ARG A 375 3.03 15.34 -8.58
N TYR A 376 3.97 14.59 -9.16
CA TYR A 376 5.35 15.04 -9.35
C TYR A 376 5.41 16.25 -10.28
N ARG A 377 4.67 16.23 -11.39
CA ARG A 377 4.57 17.34 -12.34
C ARG A 377 4.06 18.62 -11.66
N GLN A 378 3.00 18.52 -10.86
CA GLN A 378 2.49 19.66 -10.09
C GLN A 378 3.50 20.20 -9.07
N GLN A 379 4.26 19.31 -8.42
CA GLN A 379 5.31 19.71 -7.50
C GLN A 379 6.43 20.48 -8.21
N VAL A 380 6.97 19.94 -9.31
CA VAL A 380 8.05 20.58 -10.08
C VAL A 380 7.58 21.92 -10.65
N ILE A 381 6.36 22.00 -11.18
CA ILE A 381 5.76 23.27 -11.65
C ILE A 381 5.62 24.28 -10.50
N ALA A 382 5.22 23.84 -9.30
CA ALA A 382 5.07 24.74 -8.15
C ALA A 382 6.43 25.23 -7.58
N GLU A 383 7.49 24.45 -7.71
CA GLU A 383 8.83 24.78 -7.22
C GLU A 383 9.65 25.58 -8.25
N GLN A 384 9.76 25.05 -9.47
CA GLN A 384 10.61 25.59 -10.54
C GLN A 384 9.86 26.56 -11.47
N GLY A 385 8.53 26.43 -11.59
CA GLY A 385 7.68 27.30 -12.43
C GLY A 385 7.42 28.69 -11.86
N LYS A 386 7.88 29.01 -10.65
CA LYS A 386 7.66 30.32 -10.00
C LYS A 386 8.39 31.48 -10.67
N ASN A 387 9.54 31.21 -11.28
CA ASN A 387 10.43 32.23 -11.85
C ASN A 387 10.51 32.17 -13.39
N LEU A 388 9.68 31.33 -14.02
CA LEU A 388 9.64 31.18 -15.47
C LEU A 388 8.56 32.07 -16.07
N ASP A 389 8.84 32.65 -17.24
CA ASP A 389 7.85 33.31 -18.07
C ASP A 389 6.90 32.29 -18.72
N GLU A 390 5.84 32.75 -19.37
CA GLU A 390 4.80 31.89 -19.93
C GLU A 390 5.36 30.89 -20.96
N GLN A 391 6.39 31.29 -21.72
CA GLN A 391 7.14 30.41 -22.62
C GLN A 391 8.00 29.41 -21.86
N GLY A 392 8.78 29.83 -20.85
CA GLY A 392 9.60 28.93 -20.04
C GLY A 392 8.75 27.91 -19.26
N ARG A 393 7.55 28.30 -18.82
CA ARG A 393 6.60 27.41 -18.15
C ARG A 393 5.99 26.38 -19.10
N ALA A 394 5.65 26.79 -20.33
CA ALA A 394 5.19 25.87 -21.37
C ALA A 394 6.28 24.85 -21.77
N VAL A 395 7.54 25.29 -21.82
CA VAL A 395 8.70 24.41 -22.07
C VAL A 395 8.88 23.40 -20.94
N LEU A 396 8.81 23.84 -19.67
CA LEU A 396 8.88 22.95 -18.51
C LEU A 396 7.71 21.96 -18.47
N GLU A 397 6.50 22.39 -18.83
CA GLU A 397 5.33 21.50 -18.87
C GLU A 397 5.42 20.42 -19.94
N GLU A 398 6.07 20.72 -21.07
CA GLU A 398 6.31 19.74 -22.13
C GLU A 398 7.42 18.75 -21.74
N ASP A 399 8.49 19.22 -21.07
CA ASP A 399 9.55 18.35 -20.54
C ASP A 399 8.99 17.33 -19.51
N LEU A 400 8.09 17.79 -18.64
CA LEU A 400 7.41 16.94 -17.65
C LEU A 400 6.36 15.97 -18.24
N ARG A 401 6.17 15.95 -19.57
CA ARG A 401 5.40 14.92 -20.27
C ARG A 401 6.27 13.78 -20.79
N SER A 402 7.57 13.83 -20.53
CA SER A 402 8.52 12.78 -20.91
C SER A 402 8.24 11.47 -20.16
N PRO A 403 8.42 10.30 -20.80
CA PRO A 403 8.39 9.01 -20.12
C PRO A 403 9.32 8.91 -18.90
N CYS A 404 10.48 9.58 -18.93
CA CYS A 404 11.41 9.59 -17.80
C CYS A 404 10.80 10.27 -16.54
N THR A 405 9.86 11.20 -16.72
CA THR A 405 9.17 11.86 -15.61
C THR A 405 8.26 10.88 -14.87
N GLU A 406 7.59 9.99 -15.59
CA GLU A 406 6.77 8.93 -15.00
C GLU A 406 7.61 7.97 -14.17
N GLU A 407 8.78 7.56 -14.69
CA GLU A 407 9.70 6.68 -13.97
C GLU A 407 10.23 7.31 -12.66
N ILE A 408 10.62 8.59 -12.69
CA ILE A 408 11.06 9.32 -11.50
C ILE A 408 9.92 9.41 -10.47
N ALA A 409 8.71 9.75 -10.91
CA ALA A 409 7.56 9.91 -10.04
C ALA A 409 7.17 8.59 -9.35
N VAL A 410 7.11 7.49 -10.12
CA VAL A 410 6.87 6.14 -9.60
C VAL A 410 7.96 5.73 -8.62
N PHE A 411 9.23 6.04 -8.91
CA PHE A 411 10.33 5.75 -8.00
C PHE A 411 10.27 6.55 -6.70
N GLN A 412 9.85 7.82 -6.73
CA GLN A 412 9.65 8.59 -5.50
C GLN A 412 8.52 8.03 -4.63
N ALA A 413 7.44 7.55 -5.25
CA ALA A 413 6.39 6.81 -4.55
C ALA A 413 6.95 5.52 -3.93
N PHE A 414 7.69 4.75 -4.71
CA PHE A 414 8.37 3.53 -4.29
C PHE A 414 9.34 3.76 -3.11
N SER A 415 10.17 4.80 -3.18
CA SER A 415 11.11 5.16 -2.12
C SER A 415 10.43 5.57 -0.82
N ARG A 416 9.26 6.23 -0.88
CA ARG A 416 8.48 6.59 0.32
C ARG A 416 7.97 5.32 1.02
N ILE A 417 7.52 4.33 0.25
CA ILE A 417 7.03 3.05 0.79
C ILE A 417 8.18 2.22 1.39
N ILE A 418 9.35 2.16 0.72
CA ILE A 418 10.54 1.49 1.28
C ILE A 418 10.97 2.09 2.62
N GLN A 419 10.74 3.39 2.86
CA GLN A 419 11.12 4.01 4.12
C GLN A 419 10.37 3.41 5.33
N GLU A 420 9.18 2.86 5.13
CA GLU A 420 8.36 2.25 6.17
C GLU A 420 8.86 0.86 6.59
N ALA A 421 9.65 0.18 5.74
CA ALA A 421 10.16 -1.16 5.97
C ALA A 421 11.05 -1.28 7.23
N GLY A 422 11.55 -0.15 7.74
CA GLY A 422 12.30 -0.10 9.01
C GLY A 422 11.44 -0.23 10.27
N LYS A 423 10.10 -0.22 10.16
CA LYS A 423 9.16 -0.27 11.29
C LYS A 423 8.11 -1.37 11.17
N GLN A 424 7.85 -1.83 9.95
CA GLN A 424 6.85 -2.84 9.64
C GLN A 424 7.29 -3.68 8.44
N PHE A 425 6.58 -4.76 8.13
CA PHE A 425 6.80 -5.44 6.87
C PHE A 425 6.22 -4.63 5.72
N VAL A 426 6.99 -4.45 4.66
CA VAL A 426 6.52 -3.84 3.41
C VAL A 426 6.61 -4.91 2.34
N VAL A 427 5.48 -5.35 1.79
CA VAL A 427 5.42 -6.36 0.74
C VAL A 427 5.09 -5.67 -0.58
N MET A 428 5.90 -5.89 -1.61
CA MET A 428 5.72 -5.26 -2.92
C MET A 428 5.60 -6.31 -4.02
N ASP A 429 4.54 -6.25 -4.84
CA ASP A 429 4.39 -7.23 -5.96
C ASP A 429 5.28 -6.96 -7.16
N THR A 430 5.75 -5.71 -7.26
CA THR A 430 6.51 -5.22 -8.39
C THR A 430 7.58 -4.30 -7.86
N ALA A 431 8.81 -4.74 -8.08
CA ALA A 431 9.94 -3.85 -8.15
C ALA A 431 10.12 -3.41 -9.61
N PRO A 432 10.67 -2.21 -9.85
CA PRO A 432 11.31 -1.92 -11.12
C PRO A 432 12.28 -3.07 -11.47
N THR A 433 12.44 -3.40 -12.77
CA THR A 433 13.38 -4.47 -13.16
C THR A 433 14.78 -4.18 -12.60
N GLY A 434 15.65 -5.19 -12.43
CA GLY A 434 17.03 -4.96 -11.99
C GLY A 434 17.74 -3.91 -12.85
N HIS A 435 17.37 -3.84 -14.13
CA HIS A 435 17.77 -2.80 -15.04
C HIS A 435 17.25 -1.39 -14.68
N THR A 436 15.96 -1.25 -14.37
CA THR A 436 15.37 0.03 -13.92
C THR A 436 15.97 0.50 -12.58
N LEU A 437 16.33 -0.43 -11.69
CA LEU A 437 17.06 -0.11 -10.46
C LEU A 437 18.49 0.38 -10.74
N LEU A 438 19.16 -0.24 -11.72
CA LEU A 438 20.49 0.20 -12.20
C LEU A 438 20.42 1.57 -12.87
N LEU A 439 19.44 1.84 -13.73
CA LEU A 439 19.22 3.17 -14.35
C LEU A 439 19.12 4.28 -13.30
N LEU A 440 18.45 4.02 -12.19
CA LEU A 440 18.22 5.01 -11.14
C LEU A 440 19.43 5.22 -10.23
N ASP A 441 20.32 4.24 -10.09
CA ASP A 441 21.62 4.40 -9.43
C ASP A 441 22.63 5.08 -10.39
N ALA A 442 22.62 4.67 -11.65
CA ALA A 442 23.45 5.14 -12.76
C ALA A 442 23.23 6.62 -13.12
N THR A 443 21.97 7.10 -13.07
CA THR A 443 21.69 8.53 -13.28
C THR A 443 22.44 9.41 -12.26
N GLY A 444 22.85 8.85 -11.12
CA GLY A 444 23.55 9.55 -10.03
C GLY A 444 22.83 10.81 -9.54
N ALA A 445 21.67 11.17 -10.10
CA ALA A 445 21.02 12.45 -9.93
C ALA A 445 20.36 12.46 -8.56
N TYR A 446 19.66 11.39 -8.21
CA TYR A 446 19.04 11.24 -6.91
C TYR A 446 20.05 10.98 -5.79
N HIS A 447 21.10 10.19 -6.06
CA HIS A 447 22.19 9.95 -5.10
C HIS A 447 22.95 11.26 -4.82
N ARG A 448 23.23 12.06 -5.86
CA ARG A 448 23.84 13.40 -5.73
C ARG A 448 22.89 14.39 -5.09
N GLU A 449 21.58 14.36 -5.37
CA GLU A 449 20.59 15.27 -4.79
C GLU A 449 20.34 15.00 -3.31
N ILE A 450 20.20 13.72 -2.91
CA ILE A 450 20.19 13.32 -1.50
C ILE A 450 21.51 13.67 -0.82
N ALA A 451 22.67 13.42 -1.46
CA ALA A 451 23.95 13.79 -0.90
C ALA A 451 24.13 15.32 -0.79
N ARG A 452 23.56 16.10 -1.72
CA ARG A 452 23.54 17.58 -1.68
C ARG A 452 22.68 18.09 -0.53
N LEU A 453 21.50 17.52 -0.35
CA LEU A 453 20.59 17.83 0.77
C LEU A 453 21.16 17.37 2.12
N ALA A 454 21.95 16.30 2.15
CA ALA A 454 22.62 15.77 3.34
C ALA A 454 23.91 16.54 3.70
N GLY A 455 24.51 17.22 2.72
CA GLY A 455 25.76 17.98 2.85
C GLY A 455 25.71 19.12 3.88
N GLU A 456 24.53 19.53 4.36
CA GLU A 456 24.40 20.53 5.42
C GLU A 456 24.50 19.94 6.85
N HIS A 457 24.38 18.61 7.05
CA HIS A 457 24.23 18.02 8.40
C HIS A 457 25.07 16.78 8.75
N GLY A 458 25.98 16.31 7.88
CA GLY A 458 27.08 15.40 8.28
C GLY A 458 26.68 14.02 8.84
N GLN A 459 25.45 13.54 8.60
CA GLN A 459 25.06 12.14 8.89
C GLN A 459 25.04 11.30 7.60
N PRO A 460 25.49 10.03 7.65
CA PRO A 460 25.39 9.13 6.50
C PRO A 460 23.91 8.85 6.20
N VAL A 461 23.42 9.32 5.06
CA VAL A 461 22.05 9.06 4.60
C VAL A 461 22.03 7.71 3.88
N LEU A 462 21.33 6.74 4.46
CA LEU A 462 21.03 5.46 3.78
C LEU A 462 20.16 5.75 2.56
N THR A 463 20.71 5.57 1.37
CA THR A 463 19.95 5.68 0.13
C THR A 463 19.01 4.47 -0.03
N PRO A 464 17.92 4.61 -0.80
CA PRO A 464 17.05 3.48 -1.12
C PRO A 464 17.81 2.29 -1.71
N MET A 465 18.84 2.54 -2.53
CA MET A 465 19.65 1.48 -3.14
C MET A 465 20.48 0.71 -2.12
N MET A 466 21.10 1.40 -1.15
CA MET A 466 21.83 0.72 -0.06
C MET A 466 20.90 -0.19 0.77
N ARG A 467 19.63 0.18 0.93
CA ARG A 467 18.63 -0.67 1.60
C ARG A 467 18.24 -1.89 0.77
N LEU A 468 18.10 -1.72 -0.55
CA LEU A 468 17.78 -2.83 -1.46
C LEU A 468 18.90 -3.88 -1.50
N GLN A 469 20.16 -3.44 -1.42
CA GLN A 469 21.34 -4.31 -1.36
C GLN A 469 21.54 -4.96 0.02
N ASP A 470 20.96 -4.39 1.08
CA ASP A 470 21.04 -4.95 2.43
C ASP A 470 20.15 -6.20 2.57
N SER A 471 20.80 -7.36 2.53
CA SER A 471 20.15 -8.67 2.65
C SER A 471 19.48 -8.92 4.01
N GLU A 472 19.78 -8.15 5.06
CA GLU A 472 19.09 -8.25 6.35
C GLU A 472 17.73 -7.53 6.30
N GLN A 473 17.70 -6.36 5.67
CA GLN A 473 16.52 -5.49 5.56
C GLN A 473 15.61 -5.85 4.38
N THR A 474 16.18 -6.31 3.27
CA THR A 474 15.44 -6.58 2.03
C THR A 474 15.51 -8.06 1.64
N LYS A 475 14.35 -8.66 1.37
CA LYS A 475 14.17 -10.02 0.91
C LYS A 475 13.54 -9.99 -0.49
N VAL A 476 14.35 -10.22 -1.52
CA VAL A 476 13.85 -10.34 -2.89
C VAL A 476 13.46 -11.80 -3.16
N LEU A 477 12.22 -12.03 -3.55
CA LEU A 477 11.66 -13.33 -3.91
C LEU A 477 11.37 -13.36 -5.40
N ILE A 478 11.95 -14.32 -6.13
CA ILE A 478 11.70 -14.49 -7.56
C ILE A 478 10.55 -15.49 -7.76
N ALA A 479 9.42 -15.03 -8.28
CA ALA A 479 8.29 -15.86 -8.66
C ALA A 479 8.47 -16.38 -10.09
N THR A 480 8.27 -17.68 -10.28
CA THR A 480 8.33 -18.34 -11.59
C THR A 480 7.30 -19.46 -11.71
N LEU A 481 7.23 -20.12 -12.87
CA LEU A 481 6.42 -21.31 -13.13
C LEU A 481 7.36 -22.49 -13.42
N ALA A 482 6.89 -23.72 -13.20
CA ALA A 482 7.66 -24.94 -13.49
C ALA A 482 7.74 -25.28 -14.99
N GLU A 483 8.16 -24.31 -15.79
CA GLU A 483 8.27 -24.38 -17.25
C GLU A 483 9.63 -23.82 -17.70
N THR A 484 10.15 -24.28 -18.84
CA THR A 484 11.48 -23.91 -19.34
C THR A 484 11.67 -22.41 -19.52
N THR A 485 10.80 -21.73 -20.29
CA THR A 485 10.95 -20.29 -20.54
C THR A 485 10.80 -19.46 -19.27
N PRO A 486 9.78 -19.64 -18.40
CA PRO A 486 9.70 -18.92 -17.12
C PRO A 486 10.91 -19.10 -16.20
N VAL A 487 11.51 -20.30 -16.14
CA VAL A 487 12.71 -20.55 -15.33
C VAL A 487 13.93 -19.81 -15.90
N LEU A 488 14.14 -19.85 -17.22
CA LEU A 488 15.20 -19.10 -17.90
C LEU A 488 15.05 -17.58 -17.71
N GLU A 489 13.84 -17.05 -17.90
CA GLU A 489 13.56 -15.62 -17.68
C GLU A 489 13.81 -15.20 -16.22
N ALA A 490 13.47 -16.06 -15.26
CA ALA A 490 13.74 -15.84 -13.84
C ALA A 490 15.25 -15.89 -13.53
N ALA A 491 16.01 -16.76 -14.20
CA ALA A 491 17.46 -16.86 -14.04
C ALA A 491 18.17 -15.60 -14.56
N HIS A 492 17.78 -15.11 -15.74
CA HIS A 492 18.31 -13.85 -16.28
C HIS A 492 17.98 -12.66 -15.35
N LEU A 493 16.76 -12.61 -14.82
CA LEU A 493 16.38 -11.58 -13.85
C LEU A 493 17.23 -11.64 -12.57
N GLN A 494 17.55 -12.84 -12.09
CA GLN A 494 18.46 -13.02 -10.96
C GLN A 494 19.86 -12.48 -11.26
N ASP A 495 20.40 -12.76 -12.45
CA ASP A 495 21.72 -12.28 -12.84
C ASP A 495 21.73 -10.74 -12.98
N ASP A 496 20.66 -10.15 -13.51
CA ASP A 496 20.47 -8.70 -13.55
C ASP A 496 20.49 -8.06 -12.15
N LEU A 497 19.78 -8.67 -11.18
CA LEU A 497 19.76 -8.21 -9.79
C LEU A 497 21.14 -8.33 -9.13
N ARG A 498 21.86 -9.42 -9.40
CA ARG A 498 23.24 -9.61 -8.90
C ARG A 498 24.20 -8.56 -9.41
N ARG A 499 24.09 -8.16 -10.67
CA ARG A 499 24.87 -7.03 -11.22
C ARG A 499 24.60 -5.72 -10.47
N ALA A 500 23.38 -5.54 -9.96
CA ALA A 500 23.00 -4.41 -9.12
C ALA A 500 23.38 -4.58 -7.63
N GLY A 501 24.10 -5.65 -7.26
CA GLY A 501 24.47 -5.94 -5.88
C GLY A 501 23.31 -6.46 -5.01
N ILE A 502 22.20 -6.88 -5.63
CA ILE A 502 21.02 -7.41 -4.94
C ILE A 502 21.00 -8.92 -5.11
N GLU A 503 21.22 -9.68 -4.03
CA GLU A 503 21.13 -11.14 -4.06
C GLU A 503 19.69 -11.58 -3.74
N PRO A 504 19.01 -12.32 -4.64
CA PRO A 504 17.69 -12.88 -4.34
C PRO A 504 17.73 -13.82 -3.13
N TRP A 505 16.78 -13.65 -2.21
CA TRP A 505 16.71 -14.42 -0.98
C TRP A 505 16.18 -15.84 -1.20
N GLY A 506 15.27 -16.00 -2.17
CA GLY A 506 14.68 -17.29 -2.55
C GLY A 506 13.81 -17.20 -3.81
N TRP A 507 13.41 -18.36 -4.33
CA TRP A 507 12.51 -18.51 -5.46
C TRP A 507 11.19 -19.16 -5.04
N VAL A 508 10.10 -18.76 -5.68
CA VAL A 508 8.77 -19.35 -5.49
C VAL A 508 8.28 -19.88 -6.83
N ILE A 509 8.13 -21.21 -6.92
CA ILE A 509 7.59 -21.90 -8.10
C ILE A 509 6.08 -21.99 -7.91
N ASN A 510 5.34 -21.19 -8.67
CA ASN A 510 3.90 -21.07 -8.56
C ASN A 510 3.15 -22.00 -9.52
N ASN A 511 1.86 -22.25 -9.24
CA ASN A 511 0.93 -22.98 -10.10
C ASN A 511 1.41 -24.39 -10.50
N SER A 512 2.06 -25.12 -9.60
CA SER A 512 2.59 -26.45 -9.91
C SER A 512 1.53 -27.54 -9.87
N LEU A 513 1.53 -28.43 -10.86
CA LEU A 513 0.69 -29.62 -10.92
C LEU A 513 1.27 -30.81 -10.15
N ILE A 514 2.59 -30.90 -9.93
CA ILE A 514 3.25 -32.10 -9.35
C ILE A 514 2.76 -32.47 -7.93
N ASN A 515 2.36 -31.48 -7.15
CA ASN A 515 1.80 -31.65 -5.80
C ASN A 515 0.29 -31.38 -5.74
N THR A 516 -0.38 -31.29 -6.90
CA THR A 516 -1.82 -31.03 -6.99
C THR A 516 -2.57 -32.32 -7.29
N PRO A 517 -3.60 -32.69 -6.49
CA PRO A 517 -4.35 -33.91 -6.72
C PRO A 517 -5.16 -33.82 -8.02
N THR A 518 -4.82 -34.67 -9.00
CA THR A 518 -5.53 -34.78 -10.28
C THR A 518 -5.53 -36.21 -10.82
N THR A 519 -6.67 -36.62 -11.39
CA THR A 519 -6.85 -37.89 -12.10
C THR A 519 -6.85 -37.72 -13.62
N SER A 520 -6.79 -36.47 -14.13
CA SER A 520 -6.73 -36.18 -15.57
C SER A 520 -5.43 -36.72 -16.16
N PRO A 521 -5.47 -37.61 -17.17
CA PRO A 521 -4.27 -38.11 -17.83
C PRO A 521 -3.38 -36.99 -18.38
N LEU A 522 -3.97 -35.96 -18.98
CA LEU A 522 -3.23 -34.83 -19.53
C LEU A 522 -2.52 -34.02 -18.43
N LEU A 523 -3.22 -33.68 -17.35
CA LEU A 523 -2.64 -32.91 -16.25
C LEU A 523 -1.56 -33.74 -15.51
N ARG A 524 -1.75 -35.06 -15.40
CA ARG A 524 -0.72 -35.97 -14.86
C ARG A 524 0.54 -36.00 -15.73
N GLN A 525 0.39 -36.04 -17.05
CA GLN A 525 1.54 -35.95 -17.96
C GLN A 525 2.27 -34.62 -17.84
N ARG A 526 1.53 -33.50 -17.71
CA ARG A 526 2.11 -32.17 -17.49
C ARG A 526 2.86 -32.08 -16.15
N ALA A 527 2.26 -32.60 -15.08
CA ALA A 527 2.86 -32.64 -13.74
C ALA A 527 4.25 -33.31 -13.73
N GLU A 528 4.39 -34.46 -14.39
CA GLU A 528 5.69 -35.16 -14.44
C GLU A 528 6.76 -34.35 -15.19
N ARG A 529 6.35 -33.51 -16.15
CA ARG A 529 7.28 -32.65 -16.91
C ARG A 529 7.75 -31.43 -16.13
N GLU A 530 7.06 -31.04 -15.07
CA GLU A 530 7.50 -29.97 -14.16
C GLU A 530 8.75 -30.36 -13.38
N ARG A 531 8.94 -31.67 -13.10
CA ARG A 531 10.01 -32.19 -12.25
C ARG A 531 11.39 -31.68 -12.65
N SER A 532 11.74 -31.75 -13.94
CA SER A 532 13.07 -31.32 -14.42
C SER A 532 13.32 -29.82 -14.21
N GLN A 533 12.27 -29.01 -14.29
CA GLN A 533 12.37 -27.56 -14.10
C GLN A 533 12.41 -27.20 -12.61
N ILE A 534 11.63 -27.91 -11.78
CA ILE A 534 11.68 -27.78 -10.33
C ILE A 534 13.08 -28.15 -9.80
N ASP A 535 13.62 -29.27 -10.27
CA ASP A 535 14.96 -29.71 -9.92
C ASP A 535 16.00 -28.66 -10.33
N ALA A 536 15.93 -28.14 -11.56
CA ALA A 536 16.84 -27.10 -12.05
C ALA A 536 16.82 -25.83 -11.17
N VAL A 537 15.63 -25.37 -10.74
CA VAL A 537 15.49 -24.23 -9.85
C VAL A 537 16.17 -24.49 -8.50
N CYS A 538 15.88 -25.63 -7.87
CA CYS A 538 16.36 -25.92 -6.52
C CYS A 538 17.83 -26.37 -6.47
N THR A 539 18.41 -26.87 -7.57
CA THR A 539 19.82 -27.32 -7.61
C THR A 539 20.77 -26.28 -8.18
N HIS A 540 20.35 -25.51 -9.19
CA HIS A 540 21.23 -24.63 -9.95
C HIS A 540 20.98 -23.14 -9.71
N HIS A 541 19.75 -22.73 -9.39
CA HIS A 541 19.39 -21.30 -9.38
C HIS A 541 19.19 -20.73 -7.98
N ALA A 542 18.47 -21.41 -7.09
CA ALA A 542 17.99 -20.86 -5.82
C ALA A 542 18.48 -21.64 -4.61
N ARG A 543 19.00 -20.93 -3.59
CA ARG A 543 19.36 -21.53 -2.28
C ARG A 543 18.14 -21.91 -1.45
N ARG A 544 17.04 -21.18 -1.64
CA ARG A 544 15.75 -21.42 -1.00
C ARG A 544 14.71 -21.47 -2.10
N CYS A 545 13.96 -22.56 -2.17
CA CYS A 545 12.84 -22.71 -3.09
C CYS A 545 11.59 -23.10 -2.31
N ALA A 546 10.44 -22.54 -2.70
CA ALA A 546 9.13 -23.04 -2.30
C ALA A 546 8.30 -23.38 -3.52
N LEU A 547 7.39 -24.32 -3.32
CA LEU A 547 6.44 -24.77 -4.34
C LEU A 547 5.03 -24.41 -3.91
N VAL A 548 4.25 -23.81 -4.79
CA VAL A 548 2.84 -23.49 -4.57
C VAL A 548 1.98 -24.32 -5.55
N PRO A 549 1.06 -25.17 -5.06
CA PRO A 549 0.23 -26.01 -5.92
C PRO A 549 -0.81 -25.19 -6.68
N LEU A 550 -1.15 -25.65 -7.89
CA LEU A 550 -2.21 -25.08 -8.70
C LEU A 550 -3.56 -25.21 -7.98
N GLN A 551 -4.24 -24.08 -7.80
CA GLN A 551 -5.57 -24.05 -7.19
C GLN A 551 -6.67 -24.27 -8.25
N ALA A 552 -7.71 -25.02 -7.85
CA ALA A 552 -8.89 -25.23 -8.68
C ALA A 552 -9.68 -23.93 -8.89
N GLU A 553 -9.80 -23.13 -7.84
CA GLU A 553 -10.44 -21.81 -7.88
C GLU A 553 -9.37 -20.71 -7.87
N GLU A 554 -9.67 -19.55 -8.44
CA GLU A 554 -8.77 -18.40 -8.32
C GLU A 554 -8.66 -17.99 -6.84
N PRO A 555 -7.44 -17.74 -6.33
CA PRO A 555 -7.21 -17.45 -4.92
C PRO A 555 -7.60 -16.02 -4.55
N VAL A 556 -8.87 -15.68 -4.77
CA VAL A 556 -9.47 -14.39 -4.42
C VAL A 556 -10.07 -14.49 -3.02
N GLY A 557 -9.68 -13.54 -2.17
CA GLY A 557 -10.08 -13.48 -0.76
C GLY A 557 -9.11 -14.18 0.19
N VAL A 558 -9.18 -13.77 1.47
CA VAL A 558 -8.27 -14.19 2.54
C VAL A 558 -8.15 -15.71 2.67
N GLU A 559 -9.27 -16.42 2.73
CA GLU A 559 -9.29 -17.87 2.99
C GLU A 559 -8.54 -18.65 1.91
N ARG A 560 -8.75 -18.29 0.64
CA ARG A 560 -8.09 -18.96 -0.49
C ARG A 560 -6.62 -18.57 -0.62
N LEU A 561 -6.25 -17.34 -0.24
CA LEU A 561 -4.83 -16.96 -0.19
C LEU A 561 -4.07 -17.77 0.87
N LEU A 562 -4.66 -18.00 2.04
CA LEU A 562 -4.06 -18.85 3.09
C LEU A 562 -3.91 -20.33 2.64
N GLN A 563 -4.76 -20.82 1.74
CA GLN A 563 -4.63 -22.17 1.18
C GLN A 563 -3.38 -22.35 0.30
N LEU A 564 -2.86 -21.26 -0.31
CA LEU A 564 -1.62 -21.29 -1.09
C LEU A 564 -0.38 -21.61 -0.22
N GLU A 565 -0.49 -21.42 1.09
CA GLU A 565 0.67 -21.42 1.99
C GLU A 565 1.05 -22.78 2.56
N HIS A 566 0.11 -23.73 2.58
CA HIS A 566 0.23 -25.02 3.27
C HIS A 566 0.23 -26.23 2.33
N ASN A 567 0.58 -26.05 1.05
CA ASN A 567 0.57 -27.12 0.04
C ASN A 567 -0.76 -27.91 -0.01
N GLY A 568 -1.90 -27.26 0.25
CA GLY A 568 -3.22 -27.89 0.26
C GLY A 568 -3.50 -28.86 1.42
N LYS A 569 -2.62 -28.98 2.42
CA LYS A 569 -2.85 -29.81 3.62
C LYS A 569 -3.45 -28.98 4.75
N ILE A 570 -4.78 -28.84 4.77
CA ILE A 570 -5.48 -28.39 5.98
C ILE A 570 -5.54 -29.58 6.95
N ASN A 571 -4.91 -29.44 8.11
CA ASN A 571 -4.97 -30.45 9.17
C ASN A 571 -6.37 -30.38 9.81
N PRO A 572 -7.21 -31.44 9.80
CA PRO A 572 -8.61 -31.40 10.24
C PRO A 572 -8.81 -31.28 11.77
N LYS A 573 -7.80 -30.79 12.49
CA LYS A 573 -7.93 -30.34 13.88
C LYS A 573 -8.19 -28.84 13.90
N GLU A 574 -9.33 -28.44 13.34
CA GLU A 574 -9.92 -27.14 13.64
C GLU A 574 -11.15 -27.33 14.54
N PRO A 575 -11.32 -26.47 15.56
CA PRO A 575 -12.61 -26.30 16.20
C PRO A 575 -13.56 -25.59 15.23
N ASP A 576 -14.71 -26.21 15.02
CA ASP A 576 -15.91 -25.74 14.33
C ASP A 576 -16.02 -24.20 14.16
N MET A 577 -15.78 -23.71 12.94
CA MET A 577 -15.89 -22.30 12.53
C MET A 577 -17.34 -21.98 12.10
N SER A 578 -18.28 -22.12 13.03
CA SER A 578 -19.49 -21.31 12.99
C SER A 578 -19.25 -20.05 13.83
N ALA A 579 -19.22 -18.90 13.16
CA ALA A 579 -19.15 -17.57 13.75
C ALA A 579 -17.93 -17.29 14.67
N GLN A 580 -16.77 -17.00 14.08
CA GLN A 580 -15.75 -16.20 14.76
C GLN A 580 -15.34 -15.01 13.90
N THR A 581 -16.20 -14.00 13.90
CA THR A 581 -15.81 -12.59 13.91
C THR A 581 -14.65 -12.46 14.90
N GLN A 582 -13.42 -12.21 14.46
CA GLN A 582 -12.33 -11.93 15.42
C GLN A 582 -12.74 -10.70 16.21
N ALA A 583 -12.91 -10.93 17.51
CA ALA A 583 -13.14 -9.89 18.47
C ALA A 583 -11.96 -8.91 18.43
N ALA A 584 -12.30 -7.62 18.46
CA ALA A 584 -11.42 -6.57 18.97
C ALA A 584 -10.59 -7.11 20.15
N PRO A 585 -9.32 -6.68 20.34
CA PRO A 585 -8.45 -7.17 21.41
C PRO A 585 -9.27 -7.34 22.69
N ALA A 586 -9.35 -8.57 23.20
CA ALA A 586 -10.34 -8.94 24.21
C ALA A 586 -10.43 -7.84 25.26
N MET A 587 -11.59 -7.17 25.35
CA MET A 587 -11.76 -5.98 26.18
C MET A 587 -11.16 -6.27 27.54
N ASN A 588 -10.14 -5.50 27.90
CA ASN A 588 -9.46 -5.65 29.18
C ASN A 588 -10.54 -5.58 30.28
N LEU A 589 -10.40 -6.32 31.38
CA LEU A 589 -11.45 -6.47 32.39
C LEU A 589 -12.00 -5.10 32.85
N PHE A 590 -11.13 -4.09 32.84
CA PHE A 590 -11.47 -2.68 33.03
C PHE A 590 -12.47 -2.11 32.02
N GLU A 591 -12.20 -2.21 30.71
CA GLU A 591 -13.03 -1.61 29.64
C GLU A 591 -14.43 -2.22 29.64
N ARG A 592 -14.52 -3.51 29.93
CA ARG A 592 -15.78 -4.25 30.06
C ARG A 592 -16.61 -3.81 31.27
N TYR A 593 -15.98 -3.42 32.38
CA TYR A 593 -16.64 -3.04 33.63
C TYR A 593 -16.46 -1.56 33.98
N LEU A 594 -16.14 -0.70 33.01
CA LEU A 594 -15.85 0.72 33.23
C LEU A 594 -16.94 1.42 34.05
N SER A 595 -18.22 1.21 33.71
CA SER A 595 -19.35 1.81 34.43
C SER A 595 -19.41 1.35 35.89
N VAL A 596 -19.04 0.09 36.17
CA VAL A 596 -19.01 -0.47 37.52
C VAL A 596 -17.87 0.14 38.32
N TRP A 597 -16.68 0.26 37.72
CA TRP A 597 -15.53 0.92 38.35
C TRP A 597 -15.81 2.38 38.69
N VAL A 598 -16.42 3.13 37.76
CA VAL A 598 -16.81 4.53 38.00
C VAL A 598 -17.86 4.61 39.12
N ALA A 599 -18.89 3.76 39.10
CA ALA A 599 -19.90 3.71 40.16
C ALA A 599 -19.28 3.37 41.54
N LEU A 600 -18.34 2.43 41.56
CA LEU A 600 -17.58 2.08 42.77
C LEU A 600 -16.74 3.26 43.27
N CYS A 601 -16.04 3.97 42.37
CA CYS A 601 -15.26 5.15 42.72
C CYS A 601 -16.14 6.29 43.26
N ILE A 602 -17.33 6.50 42.71
CA ILE A 602 -18.31 7.47 43.22
C ILE A 602 -18.74 7.09 44.64
N ALA A 603 -19.15 5.84 44.84
CA ALA A 603 -19.62 5.35 46.13
C ALA A 603 -18.51 5.41 47.20
N ILE A 604 -17.29 4.94 46.86
CA ILE A 604 -16.12 4.98 47.74
C ILE A 604 -15.72 6.43 48.02
N GLY A 605 -15.69 7.30 47.00
CA GLY A 605 -15.34 8.72 47.16
C GLY A 605 -16.30 9.42 48.12
N ILE A 606 -17.61 9.31 47.89
CA ILE A 606 -18.62 9.91 48.78
C ILE A 606 -18.49 9.36 50.20
N LEU A 607 -18.34 8.03 50.36
CA LEU A 607 -18.19 7.41 51.67
C LEU A 607 -16.94 7.91 52.41
N LEU A 608 -15.79 7.95 51.73
CA LEU A 608 -14.52 8.42 52.32
C LEU A 608 -14.59 9.91 52.68
N GLY A 609 -15.23 10.73 51.84
CA GLY A 609 -15.47 12.15 52.13
C GLY A 609 -16.33 12.37 53.37
N GLN A 610 -17.27 11.46 53.65
CA GLN A 610 -18.14 11.50 54.84
C GLN A 610 -17.47 10.96 56.10
N VAL A 611 -16.71 9.87 55.99
CA VAL A 611 -16.09 9.19 57.14
C VAL A 611 -14.82 9.91 57.61
N MET A 612 -14.05 10.51 56.68
CA MET A 612 -12.77 11.16 56.99
C MET A 612 -12.66 12.60 56.43
N PRO A 613 -13.63 13.50 56.69
CA PRO A 613 -13.67 14.83 56.07
C PRO A 613 -12.44 15.69 56.42
N GLY A 614 -11.87 15.51 57.62
CA GLY A 614 -10.65 16.23 58.03
C GLY A 614 -9.43 15.90 57.17
N VAL A 615 -9.26 14.64 56.75
CA VAL A 615 -8.14 14.22 55.90
C VAL A 615 -8.26 14.81 54.50
N PHE A 616 -9.46 14.80 53.92
CA PHE A 616 -9.70 15.37 52.60
C PHE A 616 -9.62 16.90 52.59
N ARG A 617 -9.93 17.60 53.70
CA ARG A 617 -9.65 19.04 53.82
C ARG A 617 -8.15 19.34 53.82
N VAL A 618 -7.34 18.53 54.50
CA VAL A 618 -5.88 18.69 54.51
C VAL A 618 -5.30 18.42 53.12
N ILE A 619 -5.71 17.33 52.47
CA ILE A 619 -5.29 17.00 51.09
C ILE A 619 -5.77 18.08 50.10
N GLY A 620 -6.98 18.60 50.29
CA GLY A 620 -7.54 19.70 49.51
C GLY A 620 -6.73 21.00 49.66
N GLY A 621 -6.25 21.28 50.87
CA GLY A 621 -5.44 22.45 51.20
C GLY A 621 -3.96 22.39 50.77
N LEU A 622 -3.50 21.26 50.21
CA LEU A 622 -2.17 21.16 49.59
C LEU A 622 -2.19 21.86 48.22
N GLU A 623 -2.08 23.19 48.23
CA GLU A 623 -2.09 24.01 47.03
C GLU A 623 -0.87 24.92 46.89
N ILE A 624 -0.43 25.13 45.63
CA ILE A 624 0.54 26.17 45.25
C ILE A 624 -0.15 27.06 44.22
N ALA A 625 -0.15 28.38 44.43
CA ALA A 625 -0.84 29.34 43.56
C ALA A 625 -2.33 29.02 43.31
N ARG A 626 -3.04 28.52 44.34
CA ARG A 626 -4.43 28.01 44.29
C ARG A 626 -4.62 26.77 43.42
N VAL A 627 -3.56 26.03 43.13
CA VAL A 627 -3.60 24.81 42.32
C VAL A 627 -3.34 23.60 43.21
N ASN A 628 -4.27 22.65 43.25
CA ASN A 628 -4.18 21.47 44.12
C ASN A 628 -3.11 20.49 43.62
N LEU A 629 -2.07 20.28 44.43
CA LEU A 629 -0.91 19.45 44.09
C LEU A 629 -1.24 17.96 43.98
N PRO A 630 -1.96 17.32 44.93
CA PRO A 630 -2.38 15.92 44.79
C PRO A 630 -3.13 15.63 43.49
N VAL A 631 -4.12 16.46 43.16
CA VAL A 631 -4.89 16.34 41.91
C VAL A 631 -3.97 16.55 40.71
N GLY A 632 -3.07 17.54 40.76
CA GLY A 632 -2.14 17.79 39.65
C GLY A 632 -1.14 16.67 39.40
N LEU A 633 -0.62 16.05 40.45
CA LEU A 633 0.26 14.88 40.31
C LEU A 633 -0.49 13.71 39.66
N LEU A 634 -1.73 13.44 40.09
CA LEU A 634 -2.55 12.38 39.49
C LEU A 634 -2.86 12.68 38.02
N ILE A 635 -3.19 13.93 37.69
CA ILE A 635 -3.36 14.38 36.30
C ILE A 635 -2.07 14.15 35.50
N TRP A 636 -0.90 14.44 36.05
CA TRP A 636 0.38 14.18 35.36
C TRP A 636 0.61 12.69 35.10
N VAL A 637 0.42 11.84 36.12
CA VAL A 637 0.55 10.38 35.98
C VAL A 637 -0.45 9.82 34.96
N MET A 638 -1.64 10.44 34.87
CA MET A 638 -2.67 10.09 33.90
C MET A 638 -2.31 10.50 32.47
N ILE A 639 -1.92 11.77 32.27
CA ILE A 639 -1.72 12.38 30.94
C ILE A 639 -0.38 11.98 30.31
N ILE A 640 0.72 11.90 31.08
CA ILE A 640 2.07 11.68 30.53
C ILE A 640 2.16 10.39 29.68
N PRO A 641 1.63 9.23 30.10
CA PRO A 641 1.60 8.02 29.28
C PRO A 641 0.88 8.21 27.95
N MET A 642 -0.18 9.03 27.92
CA MET A 642 -0.94 9.32 26.71
C MET A 642 -0.14 10.22 25.77
N LEU A 643 0.43 11.31 26.30
CA LEU A 643 1.27 12.25 25.53
C LEU A 643 2.56 11.60 25.00
N LEU A 644 3.10 10.60 25.70
CA LEU A 644 4.23 9.80 25.23
C LEU A 644 3.92 9.06 23.92
N ARG A 645 2.66 8.63 23.71
CA ARG A 645 2.20 7.97 22.48
C ARG A 645 2.07 8.94 21.30
N ILE A 646 1.98 10.24 21.57
CA ILE A 646 1.78 11.25 20.54
C ILE A 646 3.10 11.57 19.86
N ASP A 647 3.14 11.34 18.54
CA ASP A 647 4.22 11.78 17.68
C ASP A 647 3.86 13.08 16.96
N PHE A 648 4.34 14.22 17.50
CA PHE A 648 4.14 15.52 16.86
C PHE A 648 4.84 15.63 15.49
N GLY A 649 5.81 14.76 15.18
CA GLY A 649 6.43 14.68 13.85
C GLY A 649 5.55 14.00 12.79
N ALA A 650 4.58 13.18 13.22
CA ALA A 650 3.65 12.46 12.33
C ALA A 650 2.34 13.23 12.07
N LEU A 651 2.15 14.42 12.67
CA LEU A 651 0.97 15.27 12.48
C LEU A 651 0.72 15.66 11.01
N GLY A 652 1.70 15.52 10.12
CA GLY A 652 1.52 15.70 8.67
C GLY A 652 0.52 14.71 8.04
N GLN A 653 0.25 13.57 8.70
CA GLN A 653 -0.67 12.53 8.24
C GLN A 653 -2.14 12.85 8.53
N VAL A 654 -2.44 13.94 9.26
CA VAL A 654 -3.79 14.49 9.52
C VAL A 654 -4.56 14.75 8.21
N LYS A 655 -3.86 14.96 7.08
CA LYS A 655 -4.49 15.19 5.77
C LYS A 655 -5.34 14.01 5.27
N ALA A 656 -5.03 12.78 5.67
CA ALA A 656 -5.75 11.58 5.22
C ALA A 656 -7.23 11.55 5.66
N HIS A 657 -7.54 12.14 6.82
CA HIS A 657 -8.90 12.20 7.39
C HIS A 657 -9.35 13.63 7.72
N TRP A 658 -8.92 14.59 6.89
CA TRP A 658 -9.14 16.02 7.13
C TRP A 658 -10.63 16.38 7.31
N ARG A 659 -11.57 15.72 6.62
CA ARG A 659 -12.99 16.10 6.72
C ARG A 659 -13.55 15.70 8.09
N GLY A 660 -13.30 14.48 8.54
CA GLY A 660 -13.67 14.02 9.90
C GLY A 660 -12.97 14.82 11.01
N ILE A 661 -11.70 15.16 10.82
CA ILE A 661 -10.95 15.99 11.78
C ILE A 661 -11.54 17.40 11.84
N GLY A 662 -11.84 18.00 10.68
CA GLY A 662 -12.46 19.31 10.56
C GLY A 662 -13.82 19.39 11.26
N VAL A 663 -14.69 18.38 11.07
CA VAL A 663 -15.99 18.30 11.77
C VAL A 663 -15.81 18.26 13.29
N THR A 664 -14.88 17.45 13.77
CA THR A 664 -14.63 17.30 15.22
C THR A 664 -14.11 18.59 15.84
N LEU A 665 -13.16 19.26 15.18
CA LEU A 665 -12.61 20.54 15.64
C LEU A 665 -13.64 21.66 15.65
N PHE A 666 -14.45 21.74 14.60
CA PHE A 666 -15.55 22.69 14.51
C PHE A 666 -16.49 22.54 15.71
N ILE A 667 -16.83 21.30 16.05
CA ILE A 667 -17.71 21.04 17.20
C ILE A 667 -17.01 21.37 18.52
N ASN A 668 -15.78 20.90 18.72
CA ASN A 668 -15.07 21.09 19.98
C ASN A 668 -14.80 22.55 20.32
N TRP A 669 -14.41 23.36 19.33
CA TRP A 669 -13.92 24.71 19.58
C TRP A 669 -14.94 25.81 19.27
N LEU A 670 -15.91 25.56 18.40
CA LEU A 670 -16.92 26.55 18.02
C LEU A 670 -18.33 26.21 18.50
N VAL A 671 -18.79 24.97 18.34
CA VAL A 671 -20.18 24.65 18.70
C VAL A 671 -20.32 24.44 20.20
N LYS A 672 -19.48 23.56 20.77
CA LYS A 672 -19.65 23.03 22.12
C LYS A 672 -19.53 24.10 23.23
N PRO A 673 -18.49 24.95 23.29
CA PRO A 673 -18.37 25.93 24.37
C PRO A 673 -19.50 26.98 24.34
N PHE A 674 -19.88 27.40 23.13
CA PHE A 674 -20.91 28.42 22.91
C PHE A 674 -22.31 27.86 23.13
N SER A 675 -22.58 26.63 22.69
CA SER A 675 -23.84 25.95 22.99
C SER A 675 -24.03 25.75 24.49
N MET A 676 -22.97 25.43 25.24
CA MET A 676 -23.07 25.36 26.70
C MET A 676 -23.31 26.70 27.35
N ALA A 677 -22.62 27.76 26.91
CA ALA A 677 -22.87 29.10 27.45
C ALA A 677 -24.33 29.51 27.25
N LEU A 678 -24.90 29.23 26.07
CA LEU A 678 -26.31 29.46 25.77
C LEU A 678 -27.24 28.60 26.65
N LEU A 679 -26.95 27.31 26.79
CA LEU A 679 -27.74 26.40 27.62
C LEU A 679 -27.64 26.76 29.11
N GLY A 680 -26.46 27.14 29.60
CA GLY A 680 -26.25 27.63 30.96
C GLY A 680 -27.04 28.90 31.22
N TRP A 681 -26.99 29.87 30.31
CA TRP A 681 -27.80 31.09 30.41
C TRP A 681 -29.31 30.78 30.41
N LEU A 682 -29.78 29.96 29.47
CA LEU A 682 -31.20 29.62 29.34
C LEU A 682 -31.72 28.82 30.53
N PHE A 683 -31.03 27.73 30.90
CA PHE A 683 -31.50 26.83 31.94
C PHE A 683 -31.20 27.38 33.34
N ILE A 684 -30.00 27.86 33.63
CA ILE A 684 -29.63 28.29 35.00
C ILE A 684 -30.19 29.67 35.32
N ARG A 685 -30.07 30.62 34.39
CA ARG A 685 -30.42 32.03 34.67
C ARG A 685 -31.87 32.38 34.39
N TYR A 686 -32.54 31.66 33.50
CA TYR A 686 -33.92 31.95 33.11
C TYR A 686 -34.91 30.89 33.62
N LEU A 687 -34.76 29.63 33.20
CA LEU A 687 -35.74 28.58 33.51
C LEU A 687 -35.67 28.10 34.97
N PHE A 688 -34.46 27.86 35.49
CA PHE A 688 -34.25 27.22 36.81
C PHE A 688 -33.84 28.19 37.91
N ALA A 689 -33.66 29.48 37.60
CA ALA A 689 -33.29 30.49 38.59
C ALA A 689 -34.15 30.50 39.87
N PRO A 690 -35.48 30.26 39.83
CA PRO A 690 -36.30 30.20 41.05
C PRO A 690 -36.01 28.99 41.95
N TRP A 691 -35.42 27.93 41.41
CA TRP A 691 -35.15 26.67 42.13
C TRP A 691 -33.68 26.49 42.49
N LEU A 692 -32.82 27.47 42.16
CA LEU A 692 -31.40 27.44 42.40
C LEU A 692 -30.98 28.56 43.37
N PRO A 693 -29.94 28.36 44.20
CA PRO A 693 -29.39 29.40 45.05
C PRO A 693 -28.94 30.62 44.23
N THR A 694 -29.54 31.78 44.50
CA THR A 694 -29.34 33.01 43.71
C THR A 694 -27.90 33.53 43.75
N ASP A 695 -27.17 33.22 44.81
CA ASP A 695 -25.77 33.56 45.03
C ASP A 695 -24.79 32.70 44.22
N GLN A 696 -25.24 31.55 43.70
CA GLN A 696 -24.38 30.60 42.99
C GLN A 696 -24.66 30.48 41.49
N LEU A 697 -25.66 31.17 40.96
CA LEU A 697 -26.06 31.08 39.54
C LEU A 697 -24.88 31.31 38.58
N ASP A 698 -24.11 32.38 38.81
CA ASP A 698 -22.94 32.69 37.98
C ASP A 698 -21.84 31.62 38.12
N SER A 699 -21.67 31.06 39.33
CA SER A 699 -20.72 29.97 39.58
C SER A 699 -21.12 28.69 38.85
N TYR A 700 -22.40 28.32 38.84
CA TYR A 700 -22.89 27.16 38.08
C TYR A 700 -22.67 27.34 36.58
N ILE A 701 -22.97 28.52 36.02
CA ILE A 701 -22.74 28.83 34.60
C ILE A 701 -21.25 28.76 34.28
N ALA A 702 -20.38 29.30 35.14
CA ALA A 702 -18.94 29.21 34.97
C ALA A 702 -18.46 27.75 34.94
N GLY A 703 -18.96 26.90 35.84
CA GLY A 703 -18.65 25.48 35.86
C GLY A 703 -19.08 24.75 34.59
N LEU A 704 -20.28 25.05 34.07
CA LEU A 704 -20.76 24.49 32.80
C LEU A 704 -19.87 24.92 31.62
N ILE A 705 -19.49 26.20 31.54
CA ILE A 705 -18.59 26.72 30.50
C ILE A 705 -17.21 26.06 30.58
N LEU A 706 -16.63 25.95 31.78
CA LEU A 706 -15.34 25.29 32.00
C LEU A 706 -15.38 23.82 31.57
N LEU A 707 -16.47 23.12 31.89
CA LEU A 707 -16.68 21.73 31.46
C LEU A 707 -16.73 21.60 29.93
N ALA A 708 -17.48 22.47 29.25
CA ALA A 708 -17.65 22.39 27.80
C ALA A 708 -16.41 22.83 27.00
N ALA A 709 -15.63 23.78 27.52
CA ALA A 709 -14.45 24.31 26.86
C ALA A 709 -13.25 23.35 26.85
N ALA A 710 -13.26 22.31 27.68
CA ALA A 710 -12.19 21.33 27.79
C ALA A 710 -12.54 20.04 27.01
N PRO A 711 -11.94 19.78 25.84
CA PRO A 711 -12.18 18.55 25.09
C PRO A 711 -11.49 17.34 25.75
N CYS A 712 -12.19 16.21 25.84
CA CYS A 712 -11.64 14.98 26.43
C CYS A 712 -10.54 14.36 25.56
N THR A 713 -9.50 13.83 26.19
CA THR A 713 -8.31 13.31 25.52
C THR A 713 -8.04 11.84 25.85
N ALA A 714 -8.27 11.43 27.10
CA ALA A 714 -8.02 10.06 27.54
C ALA A 714 -9.20 9.11 27.28
N MET A 715 -10.42 9.50 27.68
CA MET A 715 -11.58 8.59 27.67
C MET A 715 -12.09 8.29 26.26
N VAL A 716 -11.76 9.13 25.28
CA VAL A 716 -12.15 8.98 23.88
C VAL A 716 -11.59 7.73 23.21
N PHE A 717 -10.46 7.18 23.69
CA PHE A 717 -9.95 5.91 23.22
C PHE A 717 -10.85 4.73 23.60
N VAL A 718 -11.48 4.79 24.78
CA VAL A 718 -12.44 3.77 25.20
C VAL A 718 -13.70 3.85 24.33
N TRP A 719 -14.21 5.07 24.11
CA TRP A 719 -15.37 5.30 23.25
C TRP A 719 -15.13 4.84 21.82
N SER A 720 -13.98 5.20 21.24
CA SER A 720 -13.57 4.79 19.90
C SER A 720 -13.52 3.26 19.78
N ARG A 721 -12.89 2.55 20.73
CA ARG A 721 -12.88 1.08 20.73
C ARG A 721 -14.27 0.46 20.83
N LEU A 722 -15.15 0.99 21.68
CA LEU A 722 -16.52 0.49 21.80
C LEU A 722 -17.35 0.67 20.52
N THR A 723 -16.90 1.53 19.60
CA THR A 723 -17.52 1.73 18.28
C THR A 723 -16.75 1.13 17.11
N ASN A 724 -15.68 0.36 17.35
CA ASN A 724 -14.75 -0.10 16.31
C ASN A 724 -14.22 1.07 15.45
N GLY A 725 -13.88 2.16 16.13
CA GLY A 725 -13.38 3.37 15.53
C GLY A 725 -11.93 3.26 15.08
N ASP A 726 -11.57 4.05 14.08
CA ASP A 726 -10.21 4.11 13.56
C ASP A 726 -9.21 4.62 14.65
N PRO A 727 -8.22 3.81 15.06
CA PRO A 727 -7.27 4.19 16.11
C PRO A 727 -6.36 5.34 15.71
N TYR A 728 -6.00 5.46 14.44
CA TYR A 728 -5.15 6.52 13.92
C TYR A 728 -5.88 7.86 13.93
N PHE A 729 -7.11 7.90 13.42
CA PHE A 729 -7.97 9.07 13.52
C PHE A 729 -8.12 9.54 14.97
N THR A 730 -8.42 8.62 15.88
CA THR A 730 -8.59 8.92 17.31
C THR A 730 -7.31 9.52 17.90
N LEU A 731 -6.16 8.91 17.64
CA LEU A 731 -4.86 9.39 18.12
C LEU A 731 -4.50 10.78 17.54
N SER A 732 -4.68 10.97 16.24
CA SER A 732 -4.41 12.24 15.56
C SER A 732 -5.32 13.35 16.06
N GLN A 733 -6.61 13.06 16.25
CA GLN A 733 -7.59 14.03 16.76
C GLN A 733 -7.26 14.44 18.20
N VAL A 734 -6.86 13.50 19.05
CA VAL A 734 -6.44 13.79 20.43
C VAL A 734 -5.20 14.68 20.44
N ALA A 735 -4.19 14.35 19.65
CA ALA A 735 -2.97 15.16 19.54
C ALA A 735 -3.27 16.59 19.08
N LEU A 736 -4.17 16.75 18.11
CA LEU A 736 -4.56 18.05 17.60
C LEU A 736 -5.39 18.84 18.61
N ASN A 737 -6.32 18.19 19.32
CA ASN A 737 -7.08 18.81 20.41
C ASN A 737 -6.16 19.29 21.53
N ASP A 738 -5.18 18.49 21.94
CA ASP A 738 -4.19 18.85 22.97
C ASP A 738 -3.35 20.06 22.55
N ALA A 739 -2.88 20.08 21.30
CA ALA A 739 -2.13 21.20 20.76
C ALA A 739 -2.97 22.50 20.73
N ILE A 740 -4.21 22.42 20.26
CA ILE A 740 -5.12 23.57 20.20
C ILE A 740 -5.47 24.05 21.61
N MET A 741 -5.63 23.14 22.56
CA MET A 741 -5.98 23.47 23.94
C MET A 741 -4.97 24.40 24.62
N ILE A 742 -3.68 24.28 24.31
CA ILE A 742 -2.62 25.13 24.87
C ILE A 742 -2.89 26.63 24.64
N PHE A 743 -3.44 27.00 23.49
CA PHE A 743 -3.67 28.40 23.12
C PHE A 743 -5.14 28.80 23.02
N ALA A 744 -6.07 27.87 22.78
CA ALA A 744 -7.49 28.19 22.59
C ALA A 744 -8.31 28.14 23.89
N PHE A 745 -7.94 27.29 24.86
CA PHE A 745 -8.72 27.10 26.09
C PHE A 745 -8.87 28.40 26.89
N ALA A 746 -7.75 29.06 27.21
CA ALA A 746 -7.76 30.27 28.02
C ALA A 746 -8.51 31.44 27.38
N PRO A 747 -8.30 31.78 26.09
CA PRO A 747 -9.08 32.82 25.42
C PRO A 747 -10.57 32.52 25.32
N ILE A 748 -10.96 31.29 24.99
CA ILE A 748 -12.39 30.93 24.84
C ILE A 748 -13.10 31.02 26.19
N VAL A 749 -12.52 30.44 27.24
CA VAL A 749 -13.07 30.54 28.60
C VAL A 749 -13.13 32.01 29.04
N GLY A 750 -12.06 32.77 28.82
CA GLY A 750 -12.01 34.19 29.15
C GLY A 750 -13.11 35.01 28.46
N LEU A 751 -13.33 34.75 27.16
CA LEU A 751 -14.39 35.38 26.38
C LEU A 751 -15.79 35.01 26.91
N LEU A 752 -16.07 33.72 27.10
CA LEU A 752 -17.41 33.24 27.49
C LEU A 752 -17.78 33.63 28.93
N LEU A 753 -16.81 33.60 29.85
CA LEU A 753 -17.00 34.10 31.22
C LEU A 753 -17.15 35.62 31.24
N GLY A 754 -16.38 36.34 30.42
CA GLY A 754 -16.50 37.79 30.26
C GLY A 754 -17.88 38.21 29.72
N LEU A 755 -18.42 37.49 28.73
CA LEU A 755 -19.79 37.68 28.23
C LEU A 755 -20.85 37.40 29.31
N SER A 756 -20.53 36.54 30.28
CA SER A 756 -21.38 36.25 31.43
C SER A 756 -21.16 37.22 32.61
N SER A 757 -20.36 38.29 32.43
CA SER A 757 -19.99 39.28 33.46
C SER A 757 -19.24 38.70 34.66
N ILE A 758 -18.55 37.57 34.49
CA ILE A 758 -17.78 36.89 35.53
C ILE A 758 -16.32 37.34 35.44
N ILE A 759 -15.76 37.87 36.53
CA ILE A 759 -14.38 38.36 36.57
C ILE A 759 -13.42 37.18 36.40
N VAL A 760 -12.59 37.22 35.35
CA VAL A 760 -11.65 36.15 35.00
C VAL A 760 -10.29 36.39 35.69
N PRO A 761 -9.85 35.51 36.60
CA PRO A 761 -8.52 35.57 37.19
C PRO A 761 -7.46 35.05 36.21
N TRP A 762 -7.02 35.92 35.27
CA TRP A 762 -6.09 35.54 34.20
C TRP A 762 -4.77 34.94 34.71
N ALA A 763 -4.24 35.44 35.83
CA ALA A 763 -3.02 34.88 36.42
C ALA A 763 -3.19 33.41 36.80
N THR A 764 -4.26 33.10 37.56
CA THR A 764 -4.58 31.72 37.97
C THR A 764 -4.87 30.84 36.76
N LEU A 765 -5.66 31.34 35.80
CA LEU A 765 -6.03 30.58 34.61
C LEU A 765 -4.81 30.23 33.74
N LEU A 766 -3.90 31.18 33.52
CA LEU A 766 -2.64 30.93 32.80
C LEU A 766 -1.72 29.98 33.57
N THR A 767 -1.62 30.12 34.90
CA THR A 767 -0.85 29.19 35.75
C THR A 767 -1.41 27.77 35.64
N SER A 768 -2.72 27.58 35.64
CA SER A 768 -3.35 26.27 35.45
C SER A 768 -3.04 25.66 34.08
N VAL A 769 -3.10 26.44 32.99
CA VAL A 769 -2.74 25.95 31.64
C VAL A 769 -1.28 25.51 31.58
N VAL A 770 -0.37 26.32 32.14
CA VAL A 770 1.06 25.99 32.15
C VAL A 770 1.30 24.71 32.95
N LEU A 771 0.75 24.60 34.15
CA LEU A 771 0.99 23.46 35.04
C LEU A 771 0.33 22.16 34.54
N TYR A 772 -0.91 22.23 34.06
CA TYR A 772 -1.69 21.03 33.72
C TYR A 772 -1.52 20.58 32.27
N ILE A 773 -1.08 21.46 31.37
CA ILE A 773 -0.97 21.15 29.94
C ILE A 773 0.48 21.29 29.47
N VAL A 774 1.07 22.49 29.59
CA VAL A 774 2.38 22.78 28.97
C VAL A 774 3.51 21.94 29.60
N VAL A 775 3.57 21.87 30.93
CA VAL A 775 4.63 21.12 31.62
C VAL A 775 4.57 19.61 31.33
N PRO A 776 3.41 18.92 31.43
CA PRO A 776 3.29 17.52 31.03
C PRO A 776 3.67 17.25 29.58
N VAL A 777 3.30 18.13 28.65
CA VAL A 777 3.69 18.02 27.22
C VAL A 777 5.20 18.08 27.07
N ILE A 778 5.87 19.05 27.70
CA ILE A 778 7.34 19.17 27.64
C ILE A 778 8.00 17.91 28.22
N LEU A 779 7.58 17.47 29.41
CA LEU A 779 8.14 16.30 30.07
C LEU A 779 7.93 15.03 29.24
N ALA A 780 6.72 14.80 28.72
CA ALA A 780 6.39 13.65 27.90
C ALA A 780 7.21 13.64 26.60
N GLN A 781 7.39 14.77 25.93
CA GLN A 781 8.17 14.84 24.69
C GLN A 781 9.68 14.69 24.92
N LEU A 782 10.22 15.25 26.01
CA LEU A 782 11.61 15.01 26.40
C LEU A 782 11.85 13.53 26.73
N TRP A 783 10.92 12.92 27.47
CA TRP A 783 11.02 11.51 27.84
C TRP A 783 10.85 10.60 26.61
N ARG A 784 9.91 10.91 25.70
CA ARG A 784 9.75 10.25 24.41
C ARG A 784 11.06 10.27 23.62
N LYS A 785 11.66 11.45 23.45
CA LYS A 785 12.93 11.63 22.72
C LYS A 785 14.07 10.84 23.36
N ALA A 786 14.12 10.79 24.70
CA ALA A 786 15.12 10.01 25.43
C ALA A 786 14.92 8.49 25.27
N LEU A 787 13.67 8.00 25.22
CA LEU A 787 13.35 6.58 24.99
C LEU A 787 13.63 6.16 23.55
N LEU A 788 13.22 6.98 22.56
CA LEU A 788 13.46 6.69 21.15
C LEU A 788 14.94 6.70 20.76
N ARG A 789 15.78 7.50 21.45
CA ARG A 789 17.25 7.41 21.33
C ARG A 789 17.81 6.04 21.73
N LYS A 790 17.07 5.26 22.55
CA LYS A 790 17.43 3.91 22.96
C LYS A 790 16.80 2.82 22.07
N GLY A 791 16.11 3.20 20.99
CA GLY A 791 15.41 2.31 20.06
C GLY A 791 13.92 2.14 20.35
N GLN A 792 13.15 1.72 19.34
CA GLN A 792 11.69 1.56 19.41
C GLN A 792 11.25 0.52 20.47
N ALA A 793 11.99 -0.59 20.60
CA ALA A 793 11.70 -1.62 21.59
C ALA A 793 11.77 -1.11 23.06
N ALA A 794 12.67 -0.16 23.35
CA ALA A 794 12.78 0.45 24.68
C ALA A 794 11.59 1.38 24.97
N PHE A 795 11.07 2.06 23.95
CA PHE A 795 9.89 2.90 24.04
C PHE A 795 8.61 2.07 24.25
N ASP A 796 8.41 1.00 23.48
CA ASP A 796 7.22 0.15 23.58
C ASP A 796 7.17 -0.59 24.93
N ASN A 797 8.30 -1.07 25.44
CA ASN A 797 8.39 -1.70 26.76
C ASN A 797 8.17 -0.69 27.91
N ALA A 798 8.55 0.57 27.73
CA ALA A 798 8.22 1.62 28.69
C ALA A 798 6.70 1.91 28.68
N LEU A 799 6.09 1.99 27.49
CA LEU A 799 4.65 2.23 27.32
C LEU A 799 3.78 1.14 27.95
N THR A 800 4.14 -0.13 27.81
CA THR A 800 3.40 -1.25 28.42
C THR A 800 3.46 -1.21 29.95
N LYS A 801 4.61 -0.80 30.52
CA LYS A 801 4.78 -0.67 31.98
C LYS A 801 4.03 0.51 32.57
N ILE A 802 3.95 1.65 31.88
CA ILE A 802 3.31 2.87 32.40
C ILE A 802 1.80 2.92 32.14
N GLY A 803 1.28 2.16 31.16
CA GLY A 803 -0.15 2.14 30.81
C GLY A 803 -1.10 1.92 32.00
N PRO A 804 -0.90 0.91 32.87
CA PRO A 804 -1.76 0.67 34.03
C PRO A 804 -1.79 1.81 35.04
N TRP A 805 -0.70 2.59 35.15
CA TRP A 805 -0.60 3.71 36.08
C TRP A 805 -1.52 4.88 35.70
N SER A 806 -1.71 5.11 34.39
CA SER A 806 -2.66 6.12 33.91
C SER A 806 -4.08 5.80 34.35
N MET A 807 -4.48 4.52 34.24
CA MET A 807 -5.80 4.05 34.65
C MET A 807 -6.00 4.09 36.16
N ALA A 808 -4.97 3.71 36.94
CA ALA A 808 -5.01 3.82 38.39
C ALA A 808 -5.12 5.28 38.84
N ALA A 809 -4.40 6.20 38.19
CA ALA A 809 -4.47 7.63 38.47
C ALA A 809 -5.83 8.24 38.12
N LEU A 810 -6.46 7.82 37.02
CA LEU A 810 -7.83 8.21 36.66
C LEU A 810 -8.83 7.82 37.76
N LEU A 811 -8.82 6.54 38.19
CA LEU A 811 -9.73 6.05 39.24
C LEU A 811 -9.46 6.71 40.59
N ALA A 812 -8.19 6.92 40.95
CA ALA A 812 -7.82 7.64 42.16
C ALA A 812 -8.29 9.10 42.14
N THR A 813 -8.19 9.75 40.97
CA THR A 813 -8.70 11.12 40.77
C THR A 813 -10.21 11.15 40.94
N LEU A 814 -10.95 10.21 40.34
CA LEU A 814 -12.40 10.10 40.52
C LEU A 814 -12.78 9.97 42.00
N VAL A 815 -12.16 9.03 42.73
CA VAL A 815 -12.40 8.87 44.18
C VAL A 815 -12.13 10.18 44.93
N LEU A 816 -11.02 10.85 44.61
CA LEU A 816 -10.63 12.10 45.26
C LEU A 816 -11.62 13.24 44.98
N LEU A 817 -12.06 13.40 43.73
CA LEU A 817 -13.04 14.43 43.32
C LEU A 817 -14.40 14.22 44.01
N PHE A 818 -14.89 12.98 44.05
CA PHE A 818 -16.13 12.64 44.74
C PHE A 818 -16.00 12.71 46.27
N ALA A 819 -14.81 12.49 46.81
CA ALA A 819 -14.54 12.71 48.23
C ALA A 819 -14.55 14.21 48.60
N PHE A 820 -14.02 15.09 47.74
CA PHE A 820 -14.08 16.53 47.94
C PHE A 820 -15.52 17.08 47.87
N GLN A 821 -16.36 16.54 47.00
CA GLN A 821 -17.75 16.97 46.82
C GLN A 821 -18.80 16.10 47.53
N GLY A 822 -18.38 15.09 48.30
CA GLY A 822 -19.29 14.09 48.86
C GLY A 822 -20.40 14.67 49.74
N GLU A 823 -20.08 15.75 50.48
CA GLU A 823 -21.06 16.47 51.30
C GLU A 823 -22.06 17.26 50.46
N ALA A 824 -21.57 18.02 49.46
CA ALA A 824 -22.43 18.79 48.56
C ALA A 824 -23.37 17.90 47.74
N ILE A 825 -22.89 16.73 47.30
CA ILE A 825 -23.67 15.77 46.50
C ILE A 825 -24.87 15.24 47.28
N LEU A 826 -24.69 14.94 48.57
CA LEU A 826 -25.77 14.41 49.42
C LEU A 826 -26.75 15.51 49.86
N GLN A 827 -26.27 16.73 50.06
CA GLN A 827 -27.10 17.84 50.54
C GLN A 827 -27.94 18.50 49.44
N GLN A 828 -27.51 18.44 48.16
CA GLN A 828 -28.11 19.21 47.06
C GLN A 828 -28.56 18.36 45.84
N PRO A 829 -29.35 17.28 46.01
CA PRO A 829 -29.74 16.41 44.90
C PRO A 829 -30.59 17.11 43.83
N LEU A 830 -31.43 18.08 44.21
CA LEU A 830 -32.24 18.85 43.27
C LEU A 830 -31.37 19.70 42.35
N VAL A 831 -30.34 20.36 42.89
CA VAL A 831 -29.39 21.18 42.11
C VAL A 831 -28.67 20.31 41.08
N ILE A 832 -28.23 19.11 41.49
CA ILE A 832 -27.58 18.13 40.59
C ILE A 832 -28.51 17.74 39.44
N ALA A 833 -29.78 17.44 39.73
CA ALA A 833 -30.75 17.09 38.70
C ALA A 833 -31.00 18.24 37.71
N LEU A 834 -31.07 19.49 38.20
CA LEU A 834 -31.24 20.67 37.35
C LEU A 834 -30.00 20.95 36.49
N LEU A 835 -28.79 20.79 37.02
CA LEU A 835 -27.54 20.93 36.29
C LEU A 835 -27.35 19.81 35.25
N ALA A 836 -27.88 18.62 35.51
CA ALA A 836 -27.81 17.49 34.59
C ALA A 836 -28.57 17.73 33.27
N VAL A 837 -29.67 18.51 33.30
CA VAL A 837 -30.51 18.77 32.12
C VAL A 837 -29.74 19.45 30.98
N PRO A 838 -29.11 20.63 31.16
CA PRO A 838 -28.36 21.28 30.09
C PRO A 838 -27.17 20.41 29.62
N ILE A 839 -26.50 19.69 30.52
CA ILE A 839 -25.39 18.79 30.18
C ILE A 839 -25.87 17.65 29.27
N LEU A 840 -26.98 16.99 29.64
CA LEU A 840 -27.57 15.91 28.84
C LEU A 840 -27.95 16.39 27.44
N ILE A 841 -28.64 17.52 27.35
CA ILE A 841 -29.03 18.12 26.07
C ILE A 841 -27.80 18.40 25.22
N GLN A 842 -26.75 18.95 25.82
CA GLN A 842 -25.55 19.33 25.10
C GLN A 842 -24.79 18.11 24.55
N VAL A 843 -24.61 17.06 25.36
CA VAL A 843 -23.90 15.84 24.92
C VAL A 843 -24.65 15.17 23.76
N LEU A 844 -25.97 15.05 23.85
CA LEU A 844 -26.81 14.48 22.79
C LEU A 844 -26.81 15.36 21.53
N PHE A 845 -26.86 16.69 21.70
CA PHE A 845 -26.81 17.63 20.58
C PHE A 845 -25.48 17.57 19.83
N ASN A 846 -24.34 17.68 20.54
CA ASN A 846 -23.03 17.68 19.92
C ASN A 846 -22.73 16.34 19.24
N SER A 847 -23.05 15.21 19.88
CA SER A 847 -22.86 13.89 19.27
C SER A 847 -23.71 13.71 18.01
N ALA A 848 -25.00 14.08 18.04
CA ALA A 848 -25.89 13.98 16.89
C ALA A 848 -25.45 14.90 15.74
N LEU A 849 -25.06 16.13 16.04
CA LEU A 849 -24.56 17.09 15.05
C LEU A 849 -23.27 16.60 14.41
N ALA A 850 -22.31 16.12 15.20
CA ALA A 850 -21.06 15.55 14.70
C ALA A 850 -21.31 14.36 13.77
N TYR A 851 -22.17 13.43 14.19
CA TYR A 851 -22.48 12.24 13.42
C TYR A 851 -23.18 12.59 12.10
N GLY A 852 -24.11 13.56 12.12
CA GLY A 852 -24.77 14.08 10.92
C GLY A 852 -23.83 14.81 9.98
N LEU A 853 -22.96 15.68 10.48
CA LEU A 853 -21.99 16.41 9.65
C LEU A 853 -20.98 15.48 8.99
N ASN A 854 -20.46 14.47 9.71
CA ASN A 854 -19.57 13.46 9.13
C ASN A 854 -20.24 12.71 7.98
N ARG A 855 -21.54 12.40 8.11
CA ARG A 855 -22.31 11.79 7.04
C ARG A 855 -22.42 12.72 5.83
N LEU A 856 -22.68 14.01 6.05
CA LEU A 856 -22.82 15.00 4.97
C LEU A 856 -21.51 15.22 4.19
N VAL A 857 -20.34 15.11 4.84
CA VAL A 857 -19.04 15.24 4.17
C VAL A 857 -18.53 13.92 3.56
N GLY A 858 -19.32 12.84 3.65
CA GLY A 858 -19.01 11.53 3.08
C GLY A 858 -17.95 10.73 3.84
N GLU A 859 -17.80 10.95 5.15
CA GLU A 859 -16.84 10.22 5.97
C GLU A 859 -17.34 8.82 6.36
N LYS A 860 -16.43 7.85 6.43
CA LYS A 860 -16.74 6.46 6.78
C LYS A 860 -17.24 6.35 8.24
N HIS A 861 -18.09 5.35 8.51
CA HIS A 861 -18.68 5.15 9.85
C HIS A 861 -17.63 4.97 10.96
N ASN A 862 -16.52 4.29 10.66
CA ASN A 862 -15.40 4.07 11.58
C ASN A 862 -14.60 5.34 11.92
N ILE A 863 -14.77 6.44 11.16
CA ILE A 863 -14.23 7.77 11.46
C ILE A 863 -15.29 8.63 12.14
N ALA A 864 -16.53 8.57 11.63
CA ALA A 864 -17.66 9.35 12.11
C ALA A 864 -18.06 9.03 13.55
N CYS A 865 -17.94 7.76 13.97
CA CYS A 865 -18.25 7.34 15.34
C CYS A 865 -17.27 7.95 16.35
N PRO A 866 -15.94 7.76 16.22
CA PRO A 866 -14.97 8.46 17.06
C PRO A 866 -15.11 9.98 16.99
N SER A 867 -15.33 10.56 15.81
CA SER A 867 -15.54 12.00 15.67
C SER A 867 -16.73 12.50 16.51
N SER A 868 -17.86 11.79 16.47
CA SER A 868 -19.05 12.10 17.26
C SER A 868 -18.82 12.01 18.76
N LEU A 869 -18.12 10.97 19.20
CA LEU A 869 -17.84 10.74 20.61
C LEU A 869 -16.82 11.74 21.14
N ILE A 870 -15.77 12.05 20.38
CA ILE A 870 -14.78 13.07 20.72
C ILE A 870 -15.44 14.46 20.78
N GLY A 871 -16.31 14.77 19.81
CA GLY A 871 -17.08 16.02 19.76
C GLY A 871 -17.99 16.25 20.97
N ALA A 872 -18.45 15.17 21.60
CA ALA A 872 -19.38 15.22 22.74
C ALA A 872 -18.70 15.12 24.12
N SER A 873 -17.51 14.51 24.21
CA SER A 873 -16.83 14.21 25.48
C SER A 873 -16.19 15.44 26.12
N ASN A 874 -16.20 15.55 27.45
CA ASN A 874 -15.59 16.63 28.23
C ASN A 874 -14.35 16.16 29.02
N PHE A 875 -13.42 17.08 29.24
CA PHE A 875 -12.25 16.82 30.07
C PHE A 875 -12.50 17.30 31.51
N PHE A 876 -13.16 16.46 32.29
CA PHE A 876 -13.63 16.85 33.61
C PHE A 876 -12.50 17.11 34.61
N GLU A 877 -11.37 16.42 34.52
CA GLU A 877 -10.27 16.57 35.47
C GLU A 877 -9.69 17.99 35.42
N LEU A 878 -9.44 18.48 34.20
CA LEU A 878 -8.99 19.85 33.98
C LEU A 878 -10.09 20.86 34.37
N ALA A 879 -11.34 20.60 34.01
CA ALA A 879 -12.46 21.48 34.32
C ALA A 879 -12.69 21.64 35.82
N VAL A 880 -12.68 20.54 36.58
CA VAL A 880 -12.82 20.53 38.03
C VAL A 880 -11.61 21.20 38.68
N ALA A 881 -10.38 20.90 38.22
CA ALA A 881 -9.18 21.54 38.73
C ALA A 881 -9.20 23.07 38.52
N ALA A 882 -9.59 23.53 37.33
CA ALA A 882 -9.76 24.94 37.04
C ALA A 882 -10.89 25.56 37.88
N ALA A 883 -12.05 24.90 38.00
CA ALA A 883 -13.16 25.39 38.80
C ALA A 883 -12.79 25.54 40.29
N ILE A 884 -12.09 24.56 40.87
CA ILE A 884 -11.59 24.63 42.25
C ILE A 884 -10.55 25.74 42.39
N SER A 885 -9.63 25.89 41.43
CA SER A 885 -8.59 26.92 41.50
C SER A 885 -9.14 28.34 41.43
N LEU A 886 -10.18 28.55 40.61
CA LEU A 886 -10.80 29.85 40.37
C LEU A 886 -11.85 30.21 41.43
N PHE A 887 -12.69 29.24 41.84
CA PHE A 887 -13.88 29.48 42.66
C PHE A 887 -13.87 28.76 44.01
N GLY A 888 -12.93 27.82 44.24
CA GLY A 888 -12.81 27.05 45.47
C GLY A 888 -13.62 25.76 45.50
N PHE A 889 -13.33 24.91 46.50
CA PHE A 889 -13.93 23.58 46.66
C PHE A 889 -15.44 23.58 46.85
N HIS A 890 -15.99 24.53 47.62
CA HIS A 890 -17.43 24.58 47.93
C HIS A 890 -18.25 25.39 46.92
N SER A 891 -17.68 25.71 45.76
CA SER A 891 -18.35 26.54 44.76
C SER A 891 -19.33 25.75 43.89
N GLY A 892 -20.35 26.46 43.39
CA GLY A 892 -21.26 25.91 42.38
C GLY A 892 -20.55 25.49 41.09
N ALA A 893 -19.45 26.16 40.72
CA ALA A 893 -18.61 25.80 39.59
C ALA A 893 -18.00 24.41 39.74
N ALA A 894 -17.41 24.13 40.91
CA ALA A 894 -16.83 22.82 41.20
C ALA A 894 -17.91 21.73 41.21
N LEU A 895 -19.08 22.00 41.81
CA LEU A 895 -20.21 21.07 41.79
C LEU A 895 -20.67 20.77 40.35
N ALA A 896 -20.89 21.79 39.51
CA ALA A 896 -21.34 21.62 38.12
C ALA A 896 -20.38 20.76 37.29
N THR A 897 -19.06 20.92 37.47
CA THR A 897 -18.07 20.09 36.78
C THR A 897 -18.09 18.62 37.21
N VAL A 898 -18.38 18.34 38.50
CA VAL A 898 -18.55 16.95 39.01
C VAL A 898 -19.87 16.34 38.55
N VAL A 899 -20.95 17.13 38.46
CA VAL A 899 -22.22 16.69 37.86
C VAL A 899 -22.03 16.28 36.39
N GLY A 900 -21.15 16.99 35.67
CA GLY A 900 -20.69 16.59 34.33
C GLY A 900 -20.27 15.14 34.26
N VAL A 901 -19.40 14.70 35.18
CA VAL A 901 -18.90 13.32 35.25
C VAL A 901 -20.02 12.31 35.49
N LEU A 902 -20.96 12.64 36.37
CA LEU A 902 -22.10 11.76 36.70
C LEU A 902 -23.00 11.50 35.48
N ILE A 903 -23.16 12.50 34.63
CA ILE A 903 -24.04 12.43 33.45
C ILE A 903 -23.31 11.91 32.21
N GLU A 904 -22.06 12.30 32.02
CA GLU A 904 -21.33 12.01 30.79
C GLU A 904 -21.16 10.51 30.56
N VAL A 905 -20.65 9.76 31.54
CA VAL A 905 -20.39 8.32 31.39
C VAL A 905 -21.61 7.52 30.92
N PRO A 906 -22.80 7.59 31.57
CA PRO A 906 -23.97 6.85 31.12
C PRO A 906 -24.50 7.34 29.75
N VAL A 907 -24.45 8.63 29.48
CA VAL A 907 -24.94 9.20 28.20
C VAL A 907 -24.01 8.83 27.05
N MET A 908 -22.69 8.85 27.25
CA MET A 908 -21.72 8.44 26.23
C MET A 908 -21.90 6.96 25.85
N LEU A 909 -22.17 6.08 26.81
CA LEU A 909 -22.51 4.68 26.54
C LEU A 909 -23.83 4.53 25.76
N LEU A 910 -24.81 5.40 26.02
CA LEU A 910 -26.03 5.46 25.23
C LEU A 910 -25.73 5.88 23.79
N VAL A 911 -24.90 6.92 23.58
CA VAL A 911 -24.48 7.39 22.25
C VAL A 911 -23.75 6.28 21.50
N VAL A 912 -22.78 5.61 22.12
CA VAL A 912 -22.07 4.44 21.57
C VAL A 912 -23.06 3.38 21.08
N ARG A 913 -24.06 3.04 21.89
CA ARG A 913 -25.09 2.05 21.51
C ARG A 913 -25.94 2.52 20.33
N VAL A 914 -26.25 3.82 20.25
CA VAL A 914 -27.01 4.41 19.14
C VAL A 914 -26.21 4.38 17.84
N VAL A 915 -24.97 4.88 17.83
CA VAL A 915 -24.15 4.96 16.61
C VAL A 915 -23.77 3.58 16.06
N ASN A 916 -23.57 2.60 16.94
CA ASN A 916 -23.34 1.21 16.53
C ASN A 916 -24.58 0.59 15.87
N ARG A 917 -25.78 0.88 16.38
CA ARG A 917 -27.04 0.37 15.79
C ARG A 917 -27.41 1.07 14.49
N SER A 918 -26.98 2.31 14.29
CA SER A 918 -27.29 3.08 13.07
C SER A 918 -26.34 2.83 11.90
N LYS A 919 -25.38 1.89 12.00
CA LYS A 919 -24.38 1.60 10.95
C LYS A 919 -25.01 1.41 9.56
N GLY A 920 -26.00 0.53 9.42
CA GLY A 920 -26.68 0.29 8.14
C GLY A 920 -27.53 1.47 7.65
N TRP A 921 -27.95 2.40 8.52
CA TRP A 921 -28.55 3.66 8.06
C TRP A 921 -27.49 4.63 7.55
N TYR A 922 -26.33 4.67 8.21
CA TYR A 922 -25.22 5.57 7.91
C TYR A 922 -24.59 5.25 6.55
N GLU A 923 -24.29 3.97 6.27
CA GLU A 923 -23.61 3.49 5.06
C GLU A 923 -24.49 3.47 3.78
N ARG A 924 -25.77 3.85 3.88
CA ARG A 924 -26.70 3.93 2.74
C ARG A 924 -26.67 5.25 1.96
N ALA A 925 -26.04 6.29 2.52
CA ALA A 925 -25.74 7.53 1.80
C ALA A 925 -24.31 7.44 1.29
#